data_AF-A0A7C1V4P9-F1
#
_entry.id   AF-A0A7C1V4P9-F1
#
_cell.length_a   1.000
_cell.length_b   1.000
_cell.length_c   1.000
_cell.angle_alpha   90.00
_cell.angle_beta   90.00
_cell.angle_gamma   90.00
#
_symmetry.space_group_name_H-M   'P 1'
#
loop_
_entity.id
_entity.type
_entity.pdbx_description
1 polymer ?
#
loop_
_entity_poly.entity_id
_entity_poly.type
_entity_poly.pdbx_seq_one_letter_code
_entity_poly.pdbx_strand_id
1 'polypeptide(L)'
;MKTILGLDLGTNSIGWALTSQDFNNKQGKIIGLGSRIIPMSQDILDTFGKGQSHSQTAERTHYRGVRRLYQRDNLRRERLHRVLNILGFLPEHYAEAIDFLIHPGQFKELSDGDYEVKINYLKNGIKPNVKQGFQFLFMDSFNEMVEEFRKAGNHNRIPPDWTLYYLRKKALGEKISKEELAWVILNFNKKRGYYQRGEEDETDSLKMEEFHALRVQDIIAMDDKNAKGVWYNVILENGWIYRRQSNAPLDEWRGKTKEFIVTTQLDKDGTPKTDSDGEIKRSFRSVNSEEDWVAIKAKTELDIERSEKTAGEFIYETLLQNPHQKIRGKLVRTIERKFYKEELRLILEKQCKFHPELTDRELYSACLKELYSKNDAHRNNIKGNGFVHLFMNDIIFYQRPLKSKKSTISLCGYETRTYKTVEREQLESGEKAEKQVVKTEGVRCIARSHPLFQEFRLWQFINNLKIYKKEFQADVDVTILLLPSEDDIVALYEYLNTRKEIGQKHVIGYLVKQRIILQSEKGSYRWNYVEDKVYPGNEIRTQFISRLKRIGEIEPEKFFTKETETHLWHIIYSVNDKMEYEKALGSFARRYNLNESAFLENFRRFKPFNRDYGSYSEKAIKKLLPLMRMGMYWAEKEIDSKTKERIIKIVNGEYDENIRDRVREKALKFESIENFRGLPTWLASYVVYDRHSESVDNTKWKSPGDIDKFLSEFKQHSLRNPIVEQVLTETLRVVRDIWTHFGNGKEGFFDEIHVELGREMKNPANIRKKMAGRMTVNENTNNRIRLLLKELINDDEVEGDVRSYSPSHQDILKIYEEGVYQGVNQVDDEIEKIRKNASPTTAEIRKYKLWLDQGYISPYTGKVIPLSSLFTTDYQIEHIIPQARYFDDSLSNKVICESEVNEVKDNRTAYEFIKAEKGRIIELTAGKTVKLSTVEQFEYHCKRYFKGNREKLKKLMSEDIPEGFIERQMNDTRYISKMVKSLLNSLVRDERDKESISPNLLPVTGVVTAKLKKDWGLNDKWKEIIAPRFQRLNIINGSQEFGYWDKAINSYRCSVPDDEKKGFSYKRIDHRHHALDALIVACTNRRHIQYLNALNAESVNYALRDSLLVKSSQGHHTKSMLLPWNGFPVDALTALKTTLVSFKHNTRVINKTNNKTWQWVSRNGELKKELVPQTKGDNWAIRKPLHKETVNALVRIRLKKEVPFSNGLKDWKNLEDKGLKKKIRSLYKEGKDEKIIFQYFKQNPYMKNGKPVERLVI
;
A
#
# COMPACT_ATOMS: atom_id res chain seq x y z
N MET A 1 -17.68 -42.16 -9.08
CA MET A 1 -16.50 -41.27 -9.18
C MET A 1 -16.96 -39.83 -9.16
N LYS A 2 -16.27 -38.95 -8.43
CA LYS A 2 -16.60 -37.52 -8.36
C LYS A 2 -15.77 -36.75 -9.37
N THR A 3 -16.37 -35.74 -9.99
CA THR A 3 -15.74 -34.78 -10.91
C THR A 3 -15.23 -33.59 -10.12
N ILE A 4 -13.90 -33.50 -10.00
CA ILE A 4 -13.23 -32.54 -9.13
C ILE A 4 -12.37 -31.59 -9.97
N LEU A 5 -12.59 -30.29 -9.77
CA LEU A 5 -11.80 -29.23 -10.38
C LEU A 5 -10.79 -28.67 -9.37
N GLY A 6 -9.50 -28.88 -9.63
CA GLY A 6 -8.41 -28.24 -8.90
C GLY A 6 -7.94 -26.95 -9.56
N LEU A 7 -7.76 -25.89 -8.77
CA LEU A 7 -7.27 -24.59 -9.21
C LEU A 7 -6.04 -24.16 -8.41
N ASP A 8 -4.92 -23.88 -9.09
CA ASP A 8 -3.75 -23.19 -8.53
C ASP A 8 -3.73 -21.74 -9.01
N LEU A 9 -4.10 -20.82 -8.13
CA LEU A 9 -4.19 -19.40 -8.47
C LEU A 9 -2.91 -18.68 -8.02
N GLY A 10 -2.09 -18.28 -8.99
CA GLY A 10 -0.92 -17.43 -8.83
C GLY A 10 -1.20 -15.95 -9.10
N THR A 11 -0.19 -15.09 -8.91
CA THR A 11 -0.31 -13.65 -9.20
C THR A 11 -0.45 -13.36 -10.70
N ASN A 12 0.14 -14.20 -11.54
CA ASN A 12 0.18 -14.07 -13.01
C ASN A 12 -0.20 -15.36 -13.75
N SER A 13 -0.71 -16.36 -13.05
CA SER A 13 -0.96 -17.68 -13.60
C SER A 13 -2.16 -18.33 -12.93
N ILE A 14 -2.86 -19.17 -13.70
CA ILE A 14 -3.99 -19.99 -13.26
C ILE A 14 -3.70 -21.39 -13.77
N GLY A 15 -3.28 -22.29 -12.88
CA GLY A 15 -3.26 -23.71 -13.13
C GLY A 15 -4.64 -24.31 -12.90
N TRP A 16 -5.07 -25.23 -13.77
CA TRP A 16 -6.31 -25.97 -13.58
C TRP A 16 -6.14 -27.44 -13.92
N ALA A 17 -6.86 -28.30 -13.21
CA ALA A 17 -6.91 -29.73 -13.44
C ALA A 17 -8.33 -30.25 -13.20
N LEU A 18 -8.85 -31.04 -14.13
CA LEU A 18 -10.13 -31.71 -14.02
C LEU A 18 -9.90 -33.21 -13.89
N THR A 19 -10.35 -33.79 -12.79
CA THR A 19 -10.16 -35.21 -12.49
C THR A 19 -11.49 -35.90 -12.20
N SER A 20 -11.60 -37.16 -12.56
CA SER A 20 -12.66 -38.03 -12.07
C SER A 20 -12.01 -39.06 -11.16
N GLN A 21 -12.32 -39.03 -9.87
CA GLN A 21 -11.67 -39.93 -8.91
C GLN A 21 -12.63 -40.51 -7.88
N ASP A 22 -12.28 -41.71 -7.42
CA ASP A 22 -12.78 -42.36 -6.23
C ASP A 22 -11.60 -42.84 -5.39
N PHE A 23 -11.28 -42.06 -4.37
CA PHE A 23 -10.11 -42.29 -3.52
C PHE A 23 -10.21 -43.58 -2.70
N ASN A 24 -11.41 -43.98 -2.28
CA ASN A 24 -11.58 -45.18 -1.45
C ASN A 24 -11.26 -46.45 -2.26
N ASN A 25 -11.62 -46.45 -3.55
CA ASN A 25 -11.39 -47.56 -4.46
C ASN A 25 -10.07 -47.46 -5.25
N LYS A 26 -9.25 -46.42 -5.01
CA LYS A 26 -7.98 -46.14 -5.74
C LYS A 26 -8.14 -46.11 -7.26
N GLN A 27 -9.29 -45.63 -7.74
CA GLN A 27 -9.59 -45.50 -9.16
C GLN A 27 -9.71 -44.02 -9.53
N GLY A 28 -9.10 -43.61 -10.63
CA GLY A 28 -9.23 -42.25 -11.11
C GLY A 28 -8.65 -42.05 -12.51
N LYS A 29 -9.00 -40.91 -13.12
CA LYS A 29 -8.47 -40.47 -14.41
C LYS A 29 -8.35 -38.95 -14.47
N ILE A 30 -7.36 -38.48 -15.21
CA ILE A 30 -7.21 -37.06 -15.57
C ILE A 30 -8.08 -36.79 -16.79
N ILE A 31 -9.11 -35.94 -16.66
CA ILE A 31 -10.00 -35.55 -17.77
C ILE A 31 -9.34 -34.43 -18.59
N GLY A 32 -8.71 -33.46 -17.90
CA GLY A 32 -8.08 -32.33 -18.55
C GLY A 32 -7.11 -31.59 -17.63
N LEU A 33 -6.13 -30.92 -18.22
CA LEU A 33 -5.08 -30.19 -17.51
C LEU A 33 -4.68 -28.95 -18.31
N GLY A 34 -4.40 -27.84 -17.63
CA GLY A 34 -3.93 -26.65 -18.33
C GLY A 34 -3.31 -25.58 -17.43
N SER A 35 -2.58 -24.66 -18.07
CA SER A 35 -2.05 -23.47 -17.42
C SER A 35 -2.38 -22.24 -18.26
N ARG A 36 -3.00 -21.24 -17.62
CA ARG A 36 -3.35 -19.95 -18.21
C ARG A 36 -2.44 -18.87 -17.63
N ILE A 37 -1.59 -18.28 -18.47
CA ILE A 37 -0.65 -17.24 -18.09
C ILE A 37 -1.19 -15.87 -18.48
N ILE A 38 -1.12 -14.95 -17.52
CA ILE A 38 -1.52 -13.56 -17.65
C ILE A 38 -0.25 -12.73 -17.84
N PRO A 39 -0.01 -12.12 -19.02
CA PRO A 39 1.22 -11.41 -19.30
C PRO A 39 1.33 -10.14 -18.44
N MET A 40 2.34 -10.12 -17.56
CA MET A 40 2.77 -8.97 -16.77
C MET A 40 4.30 -8.86 -16.88
N SER A 41 4.85 -7.64 -16.83
CA SER A 41 6.30 -7.47 -16.82
C SER A 41 6.90 -7.99 -15.51
N GLN A 42 8.12 -8.52 -15.58
CA GLN A 42 8.84 -9.04 -14.41
C GLN A 42 8.99 -7.98 -13.31
N ASP A 43 9.26 -6.73 -13.70
CA ASP A 43 9.35 -5.59 -12.78
C ASP A 43 8.10 -5.42 -11.92
N ILE A 44 6.90 -5.58 -12.51
CA ILE A 44 5.63 -5.44 -11.79
C ILE A 44 5.47 -6.56 -10.76
N LEU A 45 5.88 -7.79 -11.10
CA LEU A 45 5.80 -8.96 -10.22
C LEU A 45 6.77 -8.84 -9.05
N ASP A 46 8.02 -8.46 -9.32
CA ASP A 46 9.05 -8.29 -8.30
C ASP A 46 8.70 -7.16 -7.33
N THR A 47 8.17 -6.06 -7.86
CA THR A 47 7.73 -4.92 -7.07
C THR A 47 6.50 -5.28 -6.22
N PHE A 48 5.55 -6.05 -6.76
CA PHE A 48 4.41 -6.57 -6.03
C PHE A 48 4.84 -7.48 -4.86
N GLY A 49 5.81 -8.37 -5.12
CA GLY A 49 6.45 -9.24 -4.11
C GLY A 49 7.15 -8.45 -3.00
N LYS A 50 7.82 -7.34 -3.34
CA LYS A 50 8.45 -6.40 -2.39
C LYS A 50 7.44 -5.55 -1.59
N GLY A 51 6.15 -5.73 -1.84
CA GLY A 51 5.07 -5.04 -1.11
C GLY A 51 4.64 -3.71 -1.74
N GLN A 52 5.22 -3.31 -2.87
CA GLN A 52 4.82 -2.11 -3.60
C GLN A 52 3.78 -2.50 -4.66
N SER A 53 2.54 -2.02 -4.52
CA SER A 53 1.51 -2.20 -5.54
C SER A 53 1.56 -1.05 -6.54
N HIS A 54 2.31 -1.20 -7.64
CA HIS A 54 2.18 -0.31 -8.78
C HIS A 54 0.89 -0.66 -9.52
N SER A 55 -0.05 0.29 -9.58
CA SER A 55 -1.25 0.16 -10.38
C SER A 55 -1.08 1.01 -11.64
N GLN A 56 -1.16 0.39 -12.82
CA GLN A 56 -1.22 1.13 -14.11
C GLN A 56 -2.34 2.19 -14.09
N THR A 57 -3.41 1.95 -13.33
CA THR A 57 -4.52 2.90 -13.14
C THR A 57 -4.10 4.13 -12.33
N ALA A 58 -3.14 4.01 -11.41
CA ALA A 58 -2.59 5.13 -10.65
C ALA A 58 -1.78 6.06 -11.56
N GLU A 59 -0.85 5.52 -12.37
CA GLU A 59 -0.09 6.28 -13.37
C GLU A 59 -1.02 6.95 -14.38
N ARG A 60 -1.99 6.21 -14.94
CA ARG A 60 -3.01 6.79 -15.83
C ARG A 60 -3.78 7.92 -15.16
N THR A 61 -4.08 7.79 -13.87
CA THR A 61 -4.78 8.83 -13.10
C THR A 61 -3.89 10.05 -12.88
N HIS A 62 -2.61 9.85 -12.59
CA HIS A 62 -1.60 10.90 -12.48
C HIS A 62 -1.49 11.69 -13.78
N TYR A 63 -1.22 11.04 -14.92
CA TYR A 63 -1.16 11.71 -16.23
C TYR A 63 -2.47 12.42 -16.61
N ARG A 64 -3.62 11.82 -16.27
CA ARG A 64 -4.92 12.48 -16.47
C ARG A 64 -5.05 13.73 -15.60
N GLY A 65 -4.49 13.70 -14.39
CA GLY A 65 -4.35 14.87 -13.53
C GLY A 65 -3.53 15.96 -14.20
N VAL A 66 -2.31 15.62 -14.64
CA VAL A 66 -1.37 16.55 -15.32
C VAL A 66 -2.01 17.17 -16.57
N ARG A 67 -2.59 16.36 -17.47
CA ARG A 67 -3.29 16.86 -18.66
C ARG A 67 -4.42 17.82 -18.33
N ARG A 68 -5.21 17.54 -17.28
CA ARG A 68 -6.28 18.43 -16.82
C ARG A 68 -5.71 19.72 -16.25
N LEU A 69 -4.58 19.67 -15.54
CA LEU A 69 -3.92 20.87 -15.02
C LEU A 69 -3.45 21.76 -16.17
N TYR A 70 -2.77 21.18 -17.15
CA TYR A 70 -2.32 21.87 -18.37
C TYR A 70 -3.50 22.46 -19.16
N GLN A 71 -4.52 21.65 -19.48
CA GLN A 71 -5.72 22.12 -20.18
C GLN A 71 -6.41 23.27 -19.43
N ARG A 72 -6.50 23.20 -18.10
CA ARG A 72 -7.12 24.27 -17.30
C ARG A 72 -6.27 25.53 -17.29
N ASP A 73 -4.95 25.40 -17.36
CA ASP A 73 -4.03 26.53 -17.48
C ASP A 73 -4.20 27.26 -18.80
N ASN A 74 -4.24 26.51 -19.90
CA ASN A 74 -4.52 27.03 -21.22
C ASN A 74 -5.93 27.63 -21.30
N LEU A 75 -6.96 26.98 -20.78
CA LEU A 75 -8.32 27.51 -20.80
C LEU A 75 -8.47 28.82 -20.01
N ARG A 76 -7.73 29.00 -18.90
CA ARG A 76 -7.69 30.30 -18.22
C ARG A 76 -6.98 31.35 -19.07
N ARG A 77 -5.87 30.98 -19.69
CA ARG A 77 -5.12 31.86 -20.61
C ARG A 77 -5.98 32.29 -21.81
N GLU A 78 -6.67 31.36 -22.45
CA GLU A 78 -7.60 31.61 -23.56
C GLU A 78 -8.69 32.60 -23.16
N ARG A 79 -9.27 32.43 -21.95
CA ARG A 79 -10.23 33.39 -21.39
C ARG A 79 -9.62 34.78 -21.17
N LEU A 80 -8.39 34.84 -20.66
CA LEU A 80 -7.68 36.11 -20.49
C LEU A 80 -7.40 36.77 -21.85
N HIS A 81 -6.97 36.03 -22.86
CA HIS A 81 -6.76 36.55 -24.21
C HIS A 81 -8.02 37.21 -24.78
N ARG A 82 -9.18 36.55 -24.65
CA ARG A 82 -10.46 37.08 -25.14
C ARG A 82 -10.84 38.39 -24.44
N VAL A 83 -10.70 38.44 -23.11
CA VAL A 83 -10.99 39.67 -22.34
C VAL A 83 -10.01 40.79 -22.68
N LEU A 84 -8.71 40.50 -22.70
CA LEU A 84 -7.67 41.49 -22.99
C LEU A 84 -7.74 42.01 -24.44
N ASN A 85 -8.24 41.19 -25.38
CA ASN A 85 -8.49 41.61 -26.76
C ASN A 85 -9.65 42.61 -26.85
N ILE A 86 -10.76 42.36 -26.15
CA ILE A 86 -11.89 43.30 -26.09
C ILE A 86 -11.47 44.63 -25.44
N LEU A 87 -10.59 44.58 -24.45
CA LEU A 87 -10.03 45.77 -23.80
C LEU A 87 -8.98 46.49 -24.66
N GLY A 88 -8.45 45.86 -25.72
CA GLY A 88 -7.36 46.41 -26.54
C GLY A 88 -6.02 46.49 -25.81
N PHE A 89 -5.72 45.55 -24.90
CA PHE A 89 -4.51 45.55 -24.06
C PHE A 89 -3.40 44.63 -24.58
N LEU A 90 -3.66 43.86 -25.65
CA LEU A 90 -2.68 42.94 -26.22
C LEU A 90 -1.82 43.66 -27.28
N PRO A 91 -0.49 43.45 -27.31
CA PRO A 91 0.35 43.88 -28.44
C PRO A 91 -0.11 43.27 -29.77
N GLU A 92 0.02 44.02 -30.87
CA GLU A 92 -0.41 43.60 -32.21
C GLU A 92 0.18 42.24 -32.61
N HIS A 93 1.50 42.07 -32.50
CA HIS A 93 2.19 40.82 -32.88
C HIS A 93 1.68 39.60 -32.10
N TYR A 94 1.23 39.80 -30.87
CA TYR A 94 0.72 38.73 -30.01
C TYR A 94 -0.76 38.46 -30.29
N ALA A 95 -1.56 39.51 -30.53
CA ALA A 95 -2.97 39.38 -30.90
C ALA A 95 -3.13 38.70 -32.26
N GLU A 96 -2.31 39.04 -33.25
CA GLU A 96 -2.32 38.42 -34.59
C GLU A 96 -2.02 36.92 -34.57
N ALA A 97 -1.21 36.47 -33.61
CA ALA A 97 -0.89 35.05 -33.44
C ALA A 97 -2.05 34.24 -32.81
N ILE A 98 -3.06 34.92 -32.26
CA ILE A 98 -4.21 34.31 -31.60
C ILE A 98 -5.39 34.27 -32.58
N ASP A 99 -6.10 33.15 -32.58
CA ASP A 99 -7.37 33.01 -33.27
C ASP A 99 -8.52 33.47 -32.36
N PHE A 100 -9.27 34.47 -32.82
CA PHE A 100 -10.46 34.97 -32.13
C PHE A 100 -11.77 34.58 -32.84
N LEU A 101 -11.69 33.95 -34.01
CA LEU A 101 -12.85 33.63 -34.85
C LEU A 101 -13.25 32.16 -34.76
N ILE A 102 -12.32 31.24 -35.05
CA ILE A 102 -12.63 29.80 -35.18
C ILE A 102 -12.39 29.08 -33.85
N HIS A 103 -11.26 29.36 -33.21
CA HIS A 103 -10.89 28.84 -31.89
C HIS A 103 -10.56 29.96 -30.90
N PRO A 104 -11.59 30.68 -30.38
CA PRO A 104 -11.40 31.93 -29.66
C PRO A 104 -10.41 31.83 -28.47
N GLY A 105 -9.33 32.61 -28.55
CA GLY A 105 -8.30 32.75 -27.52
C GLY A 105 -7.15 31.73 -27.61
N GLN A 106 -7.18 30.80 -28.58
CA GLN A 106 -6.11 29.84 -28.86
C GLN A 106 -5.09 30.41 -29.85
N PHE A 107 -3.85 29.95 -29.81
CA PHE A 107 -2.89 30.29 -30.86
C PHE A 107 -3.28 29.61 -32.16
N LYS A 108 -3.05 30.29 -33.29
CA LYS A 108 -3.20 29.71 -34.63
C LYS A 108 -2.29 28.49 -34.79
N GLU A 109 -2.67 27.54 -35.64
CA GLU A 109 -1.85 26.34 -35.89
C GLU A 109 -0.45 26.74 -36.36
N LEU A 110 0.56 26.27 -35.64
CA LEU A 110 1.97 26.55 -35.90
C LEU A 110 2.48 25.51 -36.92
N SER A 111 3.17 25.95 -37.97
CA SER A 111 3.86 25.07 -38.92
C SER A 111 5.02 24.33 -38.24
N ASP A 112 5.49 23.23 -38.83
CA ASP A 112 6.68 22.52 -38.37
C ASP A 112 7.89 23.46 -38.28
N GLY A 113 8.36 23.72 -37.06
CA GLY A 113 9.49 24.62 -36.77
C GLY A 113 9.09 26.00 -36.22
N ASP A 114 7.80 26.31 -36.10
CA ASP A 114 7.32 27.53 -35.44
C ASP A 114 7.20 27.37 -33.92
N TYR A 115 7.37 28.48 -33.21
CA TYR A 115 7.35 28.55 -31.75
C TYR A 115 6.15 29.37 -31.27
N GLU A 116 5.60 29.02 -30.10
CA GLU A 116 4.57 29.81 -29.44
C GLU A 116 5.08 31.24 -29.16
N VAL A 117 4.39 32.24 -29.69
CA VAL A 117 4.78 33.65 -29.58
C VAL A 117 4.74 34.09 -28.11
N LYS A 118 5.78 34.80 -27.67
CA LYS A 118 5.82 35.40 -26.34
C LYS A 118 5.37 36.86 -26.41
N ILE A 119 4.53 37.28 -25.48
CA ILE A 119 4.04 38.67 -25.42
C ILE A 119 5.17 39.70 -25.28
N ASN A 120 6.28 39.34 -24.62
CA ASN A 120 7.40 40.23 -24.34
C ASN A 120 8.52 40.23 -25.40
N TYR A 121 8.44 39.38 -26.43
CA TYR A 121 9.45 39.30 -27.48
C TYR A 121 8.84 39.36 -28.89
N LEU A 122 9.36 40.26 -29.71
CA LEU A 122 9.04 40.40 -31.13
C LEU A 122 10.10 39.67 -31.98
N LYS A 123 9.69 38.98 -33.05
CA LYS A 123 10.60 38.32 -33.99
C LYS A 123 11.08 39.35 -35.02
N ASN A 124 12.39 39.54 -35.14
CA ASN A 124 12.92 40.46 -36.16
C ASN A 124 12.77 39.85 -37.56
N GLY A 125 12.34 40.67 -38.52
CA GLY A 125 12.18 40.29 -39.93
C GLY A 125 13.47 39.72 -40.54
N ILE A 126 13.30 38.81 -41.51
CA ILE A 126 14.40 38.13 -42.21
C ILE A 126 15.21 39.17 -43.00
N LYS A 127 16.40 39.54 -42.49
CA LYS A 127 17.44 40.13 -43.33
C LYS A 127 18.33 38.99 -43.85
N PRO A 128 18.66 38.92 -45.16
CA PRO A 128 19.59 37.92 -45.65
C PRO A 128 20.94 38.10 -44.91
N ASN A 129 21.44 37.02 -44.29
CA ASN A 129 22.71 36.94 -43.54
C ASN A 129 22.74 37.37 -42.06
N VAL A 130 21.60 37.61 -41.39
CA VAL A 130 21.57 37.81 -39.92
C VAL A 130 20.84 36.65 -39.24
N LYS A 131 21.44 36.06 -38.19
CA LYS A 131 20.78 35.04 -37.35
C LYS A 131 19.42 35.58 -36.87
N GLN A 132 18.36 34.77 -36.98
CA GLN A 132 17.04 35.08 -36.41
C GLN A 132 17.19 35.55 -34.95
N GLY A 133 16.87 36.83 -34.70
CA GLY A 133 16.96 37.46 -33.40
C GLY A 133 15.57 37.83 -32.87
N PHE A 134 15.40 37.79 -31.55
CA PHE A 134 14.21 38.28 -30.86
C PHE A 134 14.54 39.61 -30.20
N GLN A 135 13.67 40.61 -30.36
CA GLN A 135 13.76 41.90 -29.67
C GLN A 135 12.78 41.93 -28.50
N PHE A 136 13.23 42.44 -27.35
CA PHE A 136 12.37 42.64 -26.18
C PHE A 136 11.53 43.91 -26.37
N LEU A 137 10.22 43.85 -26.08
CA LEU A 137 9.29 44.94 -26.36
C LEU A 137 9.34 46.07 -25.32
N PHE A 138 9.48 45.73 -24.04
CA PHE A 138 9.35 46.68 -22.92
C PHE A 138 10.70 47.31 -22.51
N MET A 139 11.44 47.83 -23.48
CA MET A 139 12.81 48.33 -23.23
C MET A 139 12.86 49.55 -22.31
N ASP A 140 11.83 50.40 -22.31
CA ASP A 140 11.79 51.60 -21.46
C ASP A 140 11.78 51.21 -19.97
N SER A 141 10.84 50.36 -19.57
CA SER A 141 10.78 49.79 -18.21
C SER A 141 12.00 48.93 -17.87
N PHE A 142 12.64 48.29 -18.85
CA PHE A 142 13.92 47.60 -18.62
C PHE A 142 15.06 48.58 -18.31
N ASN A 143 15.13 49.71 -19.02
CA ASN A 143 16.16 50.73 -18.80
C ASN A 143 15.98 51.39 -17.42
N GLU A 144 14.75 51.73 -17.03
CA GLU A 144 14.43 52.23 -15.68
C GLU A 144 14.89 51.23 -14.59
N MET A 145 14.58 49.95 -14.77
CA MET A 145 15.04 48.89 -13.87
C MET A 145 16.58 48.82 -13.81
N VAL A 146 17.25 48.87 -14.96
CA VAL A 146 18.73 48.83 -15.02
C VAL A 146 19.34 50.02 -14.29
N GLU A 147 18.73 51.20 -14.35
CA GLU A 147 19.18 52.37 -13.59
C GLU A 147 19.06 52.16 -12.08
N GLU A 148 17.98 51.52 -11.59
CA GLU A 148 17.88 51.14 -10.16
C GLU A 148 19.00 50.17 -9.75
N PHE A 149 19.31 49.18 -10.59
CA PHE A 149 20.43 48.25 -10.32
C PHE A 149 21.79 48.96 -10.33
N ARG A 150 22.01 49.92 -11.25
CA ARG A 150 23.23 50.72 -11.27
C ARG A 150 23.37 51.57 -10.01
N LYS A 151 22.28 52.21 -9.56
CA LYS A 151 22.24 52.98 -8.30
C LYS A 151 22.55 52.09 -7.09
N ALA A 152 22.14 50.82 -7.12
CA ALA A 152 22.47 49.83 -6.10
C ALA A 152 23.88 49.23 -6.21
N GLY A 153 24.74 49.72 -7.11
CA GLY A 153 26.13 49.29 -7.27
C GLY A 153 26.34 48.03 -8.12
N ASN A 154 25.31 47.59 -8.86
CA ASN A 154 25.39 46.39 -9.70
C ASN A 154 25.54 46.74 -11.20
N HIS A 155 26.70 46.38 -11.78
CA HIS A 155 27.02 46.61 -13.20
C HIS A 155 26.94 45.35 -14.08
N ASN A 156 26.38 44.26 -13.55
CA ASN A 156 26.30 42.98 -14.24
C ASN A 156 25.28 42.99 -15.40
N ARG A 157 25.39 42.03 -16.33
CA ARG A 157 24.39 41.83 -17.40
C ARG A 157 23.07 41.32 -16.79
N ILE A 158 22.06 42.18 -16.76
CA ILE A 158 20.74 41.88 -16.18
C ILE A 158 19.82 41.26 -17.25
N PRO A 159 19.14 40.12 -16.96
CA PRO A 159 18.17 39.53 -17.88
C PRO A 159 16.93 40.42 -18.10
N PRO A 160 16.46 40.62 -19.35
CA PRO A 160 15.22 41.38 -19.63
C PRO A 160 13.96 40.80 -19.01
N ASP A 161 13.92 39.49 -18.78
CA ASP A 161 12.76 38.84 -18.16
C ASP A 161 12.52 39.28 -16.70
N TRP A 162 13.50 39.92 -16.04
CA TRP A 162 13.35 40.45 -14.67
C TRP A 162 12.49 41.70 -14.60
N THR A 163 12.31 42.42 -15.72
CA THR A 163 11.42 43.59 -15.82
C THR A 163 10.00 43.27 -15.34
N LEU A 164 9.56 42.02 -15.43
CA LEU A 164 8.28 41.58 -14.90
C LEU A 164 8.13 41.84 -13.39
N TYR A 165 9.17 41.58 -12.59
CA TYR A 165 9.12 41.79 -11.14
C TYR A 165 9.18 43.27 -10.79
N TYR A 166 9.96 44.04 -11.55
CA TYR A 166 9.95 45.50 -11.48
C TYR A 166 8.56 46.08 -11.78
N LEU A 167 7.93 45.66 -12.87
CA LEU A 167 6.57 46.10 -13.24
C LEU A 167 5.53 45.76 -12.17
N ARG A 168 5.66 44.62 -11.49
CA ARG A 168 4.77 44.26 -10.36
C ARG A 168 4.92 45.21 -9.18
N LYS A 169 6.13 45.70 -8.89
CA LYS A 169 6.39 46.76 -7.90
C LYS A 169 5.84 48.10 -8.40
N LYS A 170 6.21 48.53 -9.62
CA LYS A 170 5.81 49.81 -10.23
C LYS A 170 4.28 49.97 -10.27
N ALA A 171 3.56 48.91 -10.64
CA ALA A 171 2.10 48.93 -10.78
C ALA A 171 1.32 49.13 -9.45
N LEU A 172 1.97 49.05 -8.28
CA LEU A 172 1.35 49.34 -6.99
C LEU A 172 1.22 50.85 -6.73
N GLY A 173 2.11 51.66 -7.29
CA GLY A 173 2.17 53.10 -7.09
C GLY A 173 1.86 53.93 -8.33
N GLU A 174 2.39 53.50 -9.47
CA GLU A 174 2.46 54.27 -10.72
C GLU A 174 1.65 53.63 -11.85
N LYS A 175 1.38 54.41 -12.90
CA LYS A 175 0.74 53.92 -14.12
C LYS A 175 1.73 53.10 -14.94
N ILE A 176 1.30 51.93 -15.40
CA ILE A 176 2.02 51.12 -16.40
C ILE A 176 1.26 51.13 -17.74
N SER A 177 1.92 50.73 -18.83
CA SER A 177 1.24 50.62 -20.13
C SER A 177 0.20 49.49 -20.14
N LYS A 178 -0.73 49.53 -21.11
CA LYS A 178 -1.79 48.52 -21.26
C LYS A 178 -1.20 47.14 -21.53
N GLU A 179 -0.18 47.10 -22.37
CA GLU A 179 0.56 45.91 -22.80
C GLU A 179 1.37 45.31 -21.65
N GLU A 180 2.00 46.14 -20.81
CA GLU A 180 2.69 45.71 -19.60
C GLU A 180 1.71 45.12 -18.58
N LEU A 181 0.55 45.75 -18.39
CA LEU A 181 -0.49 45.24 -17.49
C LEU A 181 -1.02 43.88 -17.99
N ALA A 182 -1.22 43.71 -19.30
CA ALA A 182 -1.56 42.43 -19.89
C ALA A 182 -0.49 41.36 -19.62
N TRP A 183 0.80 41.72 -19.71
CA TRP A 183 1.90 40.81 -19.40
C TRP A 183 1.90 40.37 -17.92
N VAL A 184 1.66 41.31 -17.00
CA VAL A 184 1.53 41.04 -15.55
C VAL A 184 0.35 40.11 -15.28
N ILE A 185 -0.84 40.40 -15.80
CA ILE A 185 -2.05 39.57 -15.60
C ILE A 185 -1.86 38.14 -16.13
N LEU A 186 -1.28 37.99 -17.33
CA LEU A 186 -0.96 36.69 -17.92
C LEU A 186 0.09 35.93 -17.11
N ASN A 187 1.01 36.63 -16.43
CA ASN A 187 1.98 36.01 -15.54
C ASN A 187 1.31 35.38 -14.32
N PHE A 188 0.35 36.07 -13.68
CA PHE A 188 -0.40 35.54 -12.55
C PHE A 188 -1.18 34.27 -12.91
N ASN A 189 -1.63 34.09 -14.15
CA ASN A 189 -2.21 32.81 -14.59
C ASN A 189 -1.19 31.65 -14.49
N LYS A 190 0.06 31.87 -14.92
CA LYS A 190 1.15 30.88 -14.82
C LYS A 190 1.62 30.67 -13.38
N LYS A 191 1.55 31.70 -12.52
CA LYS A 191 2.07 31.71 -11.15
C LYS A 191 1.03 32.25 -10.16
N ARG A 192 0.10 31.38 -9.74
CA ARG A 192 -1.04 31.70 -8.86
C ARG A 192 -0.99 31.11 -7.44
N GLY A 193 0.16 30.59 -7.03
CA GLY A 193 0.37 29.98 -5.70
C GLY A 193 -0.40 28.67 -5.44
N TYR A 194 -0.08 28.05 -4.31
CA TYR A 194 -0.75 26.85 -3.80
C TYR A 194 -1.95 27.25 -2.93
N TYR A 195 -3.09 26.59 -3.12
CA TYR A 195 -4.26 26.81 -2.26
C TYR A 195 -4.44 25.56 -1.41
N GLN A 196 -3.94 25.64 -0.18
CA GLN A 196 -4.08 24.61 0.82
C GLN A 196 -5.53 24.58 1.29
N ARG A 197 -6.13 23.38 1.29
CA ARG A 197 -7.42 23.15 1.93
C ARG A 197 -7.11 22.75 3.36
N GLY A 198 -7.89 23.19 4.34
CA GLY A 198 -7.65 22.98 5.78
C GLY A 198 -7.62 21.52 6.28
N GLU A 199 -7.45 20.53 5.41
CA GLU A 199 -7.20 19.13 5.76
C GLU A 199 -5.70 18.88 6.09
N GLU A 200 -4.77 19.78 5.72
CA GLU A 200 -3.30 19.57 5.80
C GLU A 200 -2.57 20.35 6.91
N ASP A 201 -3.26 21.05 7.82
CA ASP A 201 -2.59 21.68 8.99
C ASP A 201 -2.29 20.60 10.05
N GLU A 202 -1.32 19.73 9.77
CA GLU A 202 -0.62 18.93 10.80
C GLU A 202 0.49 19.75 11.47
N THR A 203 0.15 20.93 12.00
CA THR A 203 1.02 21.52 13.03
C THR A 203 0.60 20.91 14.37
N ASP A 204 1.36 19.90 14.81
CA ASP A 204 1.33 19.41 16.20
C ASP A 204 1.35 20.64 17.11
N SER A 205 0.28 20.93 17.86
CA SER A 205 0.17 22.15 18.67
C SER A 205 1.20 22.26 19.81
N LEU A 206 2.06 21.26 19.94
CA LEU A 206 3.12 21.10 20.95
C LEU A 206 4.52 21.27 20.33
N LYS A 207 4.62 21.58 19.03
CA LYS A 207 5.89 21.72 18.32
C LYS A 207 5.83 22.91 17.37
N MET A 208 6.85 23.76 17.44
CA MET A 208 7.07 24.85 16.51
C MET A 208 8.27 24.50 15.63
N GLU A 209 8.04 24.31 14.33
CA GLU A 209 9.10 24.02 13.37
C GLU A 209 9.46 25.29 12.60
N GLU A 210 10.71 25.74 12.76
CA GLU A 210 11.23 26.94 12.12
C GLU A 210 12.42 26.59 11.23
N PHE A 211 12.48 27.20 10.04
CA PHE A 211 13.63 27.05 9.15
C PHE A 211 14.65 28.14 9.43
N HIS A 212 15.90 27.75 9.67
CA HIS A 212 17.02 28.65 9.84
C HIS A 212 18.13 28.34 8.82
N ALA A 213 18.67 29.37 8.18
CA ALA A 213 19.90 29.26 7.40
C ALA A 213 21.03 29.86 8.25
N LEU A 214 21.85 29.00 8.84
CA LEU A 214 22.85 29.41 9.83
C LEU A 214 24.25 29.13 9.32
N ARG A 215 25.17 30.07 9.55
CA ARG A 215 26.60 29.87 9.27
C ARG A 215 27.23 28.95 10.30
N VAL A 216 27.99 27.96 9.82
CA VAL A 216 28.77 27.06 10.67
C VAL A 216 30.04 27.79 11.13
N GLN A 217 30.16 28.03 12.43
CA GLN A 217 31.30 28.70 13.03
C GLN A 217 32.42 27.70 13.33
N ASP A 218 32.09 26.57 13.96
CA ASP A 218 33.07 25.55 14.31
C ASP A 218 32.49 24.13 14.32
N ILE A 219 33.36 23.12 14.30
CA ILE A 219 33.01 21.70 14.23
C ILE A 219 33.95 20.93 15.15
N ILE A 220 33.37 20.26 16.16
CA ILE A 220 34.10 19.47 17.14
C ILE A 220 33.77 18.00 16.92
N ALA A 221 34.78 17.18 16.62
CA ALA A 221 34.63 15.72 16.55
C ALA A 221 34.56 15.13 17.98
N MET A 222 33.63 14.24 18.21
CA MET A 222 33.46 13.51 19.47
C MET A 222 34.12 12.14 19.37
N ASP A 223 34.66 11.62 20.47
CA ASP A 223 35.39 10.33 20.50
C ASP A 223 34.48 9.10 20.30
N ASP A 224 33.15 9.26 20.35
CA ASP A 224 32.18 8.18 20.14
C ASP A 224 32.11 7.73 18.65
N LYS A 225 32.65 6.54 18.36
CA LYS A 225 32.62 5.89 17.05
C LYS A 225 31.76 4.62 17.04
N ASN A 226 30.79 4.56 16.12
CA ASN A 226 30.00 3.34 15.83
C ASN A 226 30.17 2.93 14.37
N ALA A 227 29.64 1.76 13.97
CA ALA A 227 29.67 1.24 12.58
C ALA A 227 29.04 2.16 11.49
N LYS A 228 28.48 3.31 11.88
CA LYS A 228 27.86 4.33 11.02
C LYS A 228 28.64 5.68 10.97
N GLY A 229 29.84 5.77 11.56
CA GLY A 229 30.72 6.95 11.48
C GLY A 229 30.98 7.68 12.81
N VAL A 230 31.72 8.80 12.75
CA VAL A 230 32.10 9.68 13.87
C VAL A 230 31.00 10.70 14.16
N TRP A 231 30.75 11.03 15.43
CA TRP A 231 29.85 12.12 15.83
C TRP A 231 30.54 13.48 15.79
N TYR A 232 29.87 14.49 15.24
CA TYR A 232 30.34 15.88 15.18
C TYR A 232 29.32 16.81 15.84
N ASN A 233 29.81 17.70 16.70
CA ASN A 233 29.08 18.86 17.21
C ASN A 233 29.40 20.07 16.32
N VAL A 234 28.42 20.52 15.53
CA VAL A 234 28.54 21.69 14.65
C VAL A 234 27.99 22.91 15.40
N ILE A 235 28.87 23.88 15.69
CA ILE A 235 28.53 25.14 16.36
C ILE A 235 28.09 26.15 15.30
N LEU A 236 26.90 26.70 15.47
CA LEU A 236 26.26 27.66 14.57
C LEU A 236 26.46 29.11 15.08
N GLU A 237 26.37 30.09 14.19
CA GLU A 237 26.64 31.51 14.49
C GLU A 237 25.82 32.14 15.62
N ASN A 238 24.67 31.53 15.96
CA ASN A 238 23.80 31.95 17.05
C ASN A 238 24.03 31.16 18.35
N GLY A 239 25.14 30.43 18.47
CA GLY A 239 25.50 29.62 19.63
C GLY A 239 24.81 28.25 19.70
N TRP A 240 23.98 27.88 18.72
CA TRP A 240 23.30 26.59 18.70
C TRP A 240 24.23 25.44 18.29
N ILE A 241 24.01 24.26 18.87
CA ILE A 241 24.83 23.07 18.62
C ILE A 241 24.02 22.01 17.87
N TYR A 242 24.45 21.68 16.65
CA TYR A 242 23.88 20.61 15.84
C TYR A 242 24.74 19.35 15.90
N ARG A 243 24.19 18.25 16.44
CA ARG A 243 24.89 16.94 16.51
C ARG A 243 24.57 16.06 15.29
N ARG A 244 25.59 15.57 14.59
CA ARG A 244 25.43 14.67 13.42
C ARG A 244 26.51 13.58 13.34
N GLN A 245 26.12 12.40 12.88
CA GLN A 245 27.03 11.32 12.53
C GLN A 245 27.44 11.36 11.05
N SER A 246 28.73 11.18 10.74
CA SER A 246 29.28 11.15 9.38
C SER A 246 30.42 10.16 9.21
N ASN A 247 30.49 9.50 8.05
CA ASN A 247 31.61 8.63 7.66
C ASN A 247 32.81 9.41 7.07
N ALA A 248 32.61 10.67 6.71
CA ALA A 248 33.64 11.56 6.18
C ALA A 248 33.79 12.80 7.08
N PRO A 249 35.00 13.37 7.19
CA PRO A 249 35.25 14.58 7.96
C PRO A 249 34.40 15.75 7.45
N LEU A 250 33.80 16.51 8.38
CA LEU A 250 32.91 17.63 8.06
C LEU A 250 33.62 18.97 7.97
N ASP A 251 34.96 18.99 7.94
CA ASP A 251 35.77 20.22 7.98
C ASP A 251 35.41 21.23 6.88
N GLU A 252 34.98 20.75 5.71
CA GLU A 252 34.52 21.58 4.61
C GLU A 252 33.23 22.39 4.90
N TRP A 253 32.55 22.13 6.01
CA TRP A 253 31.36 22.88 6.42
C TRP A 253 31.73 24.17 7.17
N ARG A 254 32.94 24.27 7.72
CA ARG A 254 33.38 25.46 8.47
C ARG A 254 33.29 26.70 7.57
N GLY A 255 32.60 27.73 8.05
CA GLY A 255 32.38 28.98 7.34
C GLY A 255 31.26 28.97 6.28
N LYS A 256 30.63 27.83 5.97
CA LYS A 256 29.51 27.73 5.02
C LYS A 256 28.15 27.91 5.72
N THR A 257 27.20 28.56 5.05
CA THR A 257 25.80 28.63 5.50
C THR A 257 25.07 27.33 5.18
N LYS A 258 24.41 26.76 6.17
CA LYS A 258 23.65 25.50 6.06
C LYS A 258 22.20 25.73 6.51
N GLU A 259 21.29 25.00 5.88
CA GLU A 259 19.85 25.10 6.12
C GLU A 259 19.38 24.01 7.08
N PHE A 260 18.70 24.42 8.15
CA PHE A 260 18.22 23.56 9.23
C PHE A 260 16.73 23.81 9.50
N ILE A 261 16.01 22.75 9.84
CA ILE A 261 14.69 22.82 10.46
C ILE A 261 14.91 22.61 11.96
N VAL A 262 14.50 23.60 12.74
CA VAL A 262 14.61 23.63 14.20
C VAL A 262 13.22 23.40 14.77
N THR A 263 13.02 22.29 15.46
CA THR A 263 11.77 21.99 16.15
C THR A 263 11.93 22.37 17.62
N THR A 264 11.20 23.38 18.06
CA THR A 264 11.08 23.76 19.46
C THR A 264 9.86 23.09 20.06
N GLN A 265 10.01 22.37 21.17
CA GLN A 265 8.85 21.78 21.88
C GLN A 265 8.17 22.86 22.73
N LEU A 266 6.84 22.94 22.67
CA LEU A 266 6.02 23.87 23.46
C LEU A 266 5.21 23.10 24.53
N ASP A 267 5.02 23.73 25.69
CA ASP A 267 4.08 23.28 26.72
C ASP A 267 2.63 23.59 26.33
N LYS A 268 1.66 23.05 27.09
CA LYS A 268 0.21 23.17 26.78
C LYS A 268 -0.30 24.61 26.76
N ASP A 269 0.42 25.52 27.40
CA ASP A 269 0.10 26.95 27.50
C ASP A 269 0.83 27.79 26.42
N GLY A 270 1.66 27.15 25.58
CA GLY A 270 2.35 27.78 24.45
C GLY A 270 3.78 28.25 24.72
N THR A 271 4.34 28.01 25.91
CA THR A 271 5.73 28.37 26.26
C THR A 271 6.75 27.31 25.81
N PRO A 272 7.98 27.68 25.39
CA PRO A 272 9.02 26.71 25.02
C PRO A 272 9.46 25.85 26.20
N LYS A 273 9.53 24.54 25.98
CA LYS A 273 9.95 23.55 26.97
C LYS A 273 11.47 23.60 27.15
N THR A 274 11.94 23.61 28.39
CA THR A 274 13.38 23.59 28.74
C THR A 274 13.88 22.19 29.07
N ASP A 275 15.16 21.92 28.81
CA ASP A 275 15.87 20.71 29.24
C ASP A 275 16.37 20.86 30.70
N SER A 276 16.98 19.80 31.26
CA SER A 276 17.47 19.75 32.65
C SER A 276 18.47 20.85 33.01
N ASP A 277 19.12 21.44 32.01
CA ASP A 277 20.14 22.49 32.15
C ASP A 277 19.56 23.91 32.00
N GLY A 278 18.23 24.06 31.90
CA GLY A 278 17.54 25.36 31.76
C GLY A 278 17.46 25.91 30.33
N GLU A 279 18.12 25.26 29.37
CA GLU A 279 18.11 25.64 27.95
C GLU A 279 16.86 25.18 27.20
N ILE A 280 16.42 25.93 26.19
CA ILE A 280 15.22 25.59 25.39
C ILE A 280 15.49 24.32 24.58
N LYS A 281 14.63 23.32 24.73
CA LYS A 281 14.72 22.02 24.05
C LYS A 281 14.42 22.18 22.55
N ARG A 282 15.49 22.16 21.75
CA ARG A 282 15.46 22.29 20.28
C ARG A 282 16.04 21.05 19.61
N SER A 283 15.39 20.55 18.57
CA SER A 283 15.97 19.50 17.70
C SER A 283 16.23 20.04 16.30
N PHE A 284 17.38 19.67 15.73
CA PHE A 284 17.85 20.15 14.44
C PHE A 284 17.81 19.04 13.39
N ARG A 285 17.20 19.31 12.23
CA ARG A 285 17.17 18.41 11.08
C ARG A 285 17.68 19.12 9.83
N SER A 286 18.53 18.45 9.05
CA SER A 286 18.96 18.96 7.74
C SER A 286 17.78 18.97 6.75
N VAL A 287 17.66 20.04 5.97
CA VAL A 287 16.57 20.22 5.01
C VAL A 287 16.74 19.28 3.82
N ASN A 288 15.76 18.41 3.58
CA ASN A 288 15.58 17.73 2.31
C ASN A 288 14.61 18.55 1.46
N SER A 289 15.11 19.20 0.40
CA SER A 289 14.30 20.11 -0.41
C SER A 289 13.08 19.44 -1.08
N GLU A 290 13.07 18.12 -1.30
CA GLU A 290 11.92 17.43 -1.89
C GLU A 290 10.85 17.05 -0.86
N GLU A 291 11.26 16.65 0.34
CA GLU A 291 10.35 16.19 1.39
C GLU A 291 9.84 17.34 2.27
N ASP A 292 10.69 18.33 2.56
CA ASP A 292 10.44 19.37 3.57
C ASP A 292 9.93 20.70 2.97
N TRP A 293 9.22 20.63 1.84
CA TRP A 293 8.75 21.83 1.12
C TRP A 293 7.76 22.69 1.92
N VAL A 294 7.07 22.12 2.91
CA VAL A 294 6.11 22.82 3.79
C VAL A 294 6.85 23.79 4.72
N ALA A 295 7.97 23.37 5.30
CA ALA A 295 8.80 24.23 6.16
C ALA A 295 9.45 25.36 5.35
N ILE A 296 9.95 25.06 4.14
CA ILE A 296 10.50 26.07 3.21
C ILE A 296 9.42 27.09 2.81
N LYS A 297 8.20 26.64 2.54
CA LYS A 297 7.03 27.47 2.26
C LYS A 297 6.74 28.41 3.44
N ALA A 298 6.56 27.86 4.65
CA ALA A 298 6.22 28.63 5.84
C ALA A 298 7.23 29.75 6.14
N LYS A 299 8.53 29.46 5.97
CA LYS A 299 9.58 30.46 6.12
C LYS A 299 9.50 31.58 5.09
N THR A 300 9.36 31.22 3.80
CA THR A 300 9.23 32.22 2.72
C THR A 300 8.03 33.13 2.96
N GLU A 301 6.94 32.58 3.47
CA GLU A 301 5.71 33.32 3.80
C GLU A 301 5.91 34.27 4.98
N LEU A 302 6.59 33.79 6.03
CA LEU A 302 6.94 34.59 7.20
C LEU A 302 7.93 35.71 6.86
N ASP A 303 8.91 35.45 5.99
CA ASP A 303 9.84 36.46 5.49
C ASP A 303 9.10 37.56 4.69
N ILE A 304 8.14 37.17 3.85
CA ILE A 304 7.29 38.12 3.12
C ILE A 304 6.40 38.92 4.10
N GLU A 305 5.74 38.27 5.06
CA GLU A 305 4.89 38.95 6.05
C GLU A 305 5.69 39.93 6.91
N ARG A 306 6.89 39.55 7.39
CA ARG A 306 7.80 40.42 8.15
C ARG A 306 8.31 41.61 7.34
N SER A 307 8.46 41.44 6.02
CA SER A 307 8.90 42.53 5.15
C SER A 307 7.82 43.57 4.88
N GLU A 308 6.55 43.28 5.23
CA GLU A 308 5.35 44.07 4.92
C GLU A 308 5.17 44.37 3.40
N LYS A 309 5.83 43.60 2.54
CA LYS A 309 5.86 43.79 1.09
C LYS A 309 5.05 42.75 0.34
N THR A 310 4.68 43.08 -0.89
CA THR A 310 4.03 42.11 -1.78
C THR A 310 5.04 41.08 -2.30
N ALA A 311 4.56 39.92 -2.77
CA ALA A 311 5.46 38.85 -3.23
C ALA A 311 6.31 39.26 -4.46
N GLY A 312 5.78 40.09 -5.36
CA GLY A 312 6.53 40.62 -6.50
C GLY A 312 7.63 41.60 -6.08
N GLU A 313 7.30 42.51 -5.18
CA GLU A 313 8.21 43.50 -4.62
C GLU A 313 9.34 42.87 -3.82
N PHE A 314 9.03 41.91 -2.93
CA PHE A 314 10.02 41.16 -2.18
C PHE A 314 11.03 40.44 -3.09
N ILE A 315 10.56 39.81 -4.17
CA ILE A 315 11.44 39.15 -5.15
C ILE A 315 12.34 40.18 -5.83
N TYR A 316 11.79 41.32 -6.24
CA TYR A 316 12.55 42.35 -6.94
C TYR A 316 13.64 42.96 -6.07
N GLU A 317 13.32 43.34 -4.83
CA GLU A 317 14.30 43.91 -3.92
C GLU A 317 15.40 42.91 -3.51
N THR A 318 15.04 41.64 -3.34
CA THR A 318 16.05 40.60 -3.08
C THR A 318 17.02 40.46 -4.26
N LEU A 319 16.54 40.61 -5.50
CA LEU A 319 17.40 40.61 -6.67
C LEU A 319 18.29 41.86 -6.73
N LEU A 320 17.77 43.01 -6.31
CA LEU A 320 18.54 44.25 -6.20
C LEU A 320 19.72 44.09 -5.23
N GLN A 321 19.49 43.42 -4.10
CA GLN A 321 20.53 43.13 -3.09
C GLN A 321 21.48 42.01 -3.54
N ASN A 322 20.97 40.94 -4.16
CA ASN A 322 21.77 39.79 -4.60
C ASN A 322 21.34 39.28 -6.00
N PRO A 323 21.97 39.79 -7.07
CA PRO A 323 21.62 39.41 -8.45
C PRO A 323 21.90 37.94 -8.80
N HIS A 324 22.80 37.26 -8.09
CA HIS A 324 23.10 35.84 -8.38
C HIS A 324 22.07 34.87 -7.77
N GLN A 325 21.07 35.40 -7.04
CA GLN A 325 20.08 34.59 -6.36
C GLN A 325 19.10 33.94 -7.34
N LYS A 326 19.02 32.60 -7.29
CA LYS A 326 18.06 31.83 -8.09
C LYS A 326 16.64 32.05 -7.56
N ILE A 327 15.79 32.72 -8.34
CA ILE A 327 14.40 33.00 -7.96
C ILE A 327 13.60 31.70 -7.78
N ARG A 328 13.56 30.86 -8.82
CA ARG A 328 12.76 29.62 -8.82
C ARG A 328 13.49 28.48 -8.12
N GLY A 329 12.88 27.96 -7.06
CA GLY A 329 13.34 26.77 -6.35
C GLY A 329 14.38 27.02 -5.26
N LYS A 330 14.88 28.25 -5.11
CA LYS A 330 15.72 28.67 -3.98
C LYS A 330 15.09 29.84 -3.21
N LEU A 331 14.91 31.02 -3.84
CA LEU A 331 14.28 32.17 -3.17
C LEU A 331 12.78 31.98 -2.93
N VAL A 332 12.04 31.59 -3.97
CA VAL A 332 10.59 31.32 -3.89
C VAL A 332 10.33 29.97 -4.54
N ARG A 333 9.90 28.98 -3.74
CA ARG A 333 9.51 27.65 -4.22
C ARG A 333 8.00 27.56 -4.40
N THR A 334 7.27 27.49 -3.29
CA THR A 334 5.81 27.44 -3.25
C THR A 334 5.37 28.39 -2.15
N ILE A 335 4.48 29.32 -2.48
CA ILE A 335 3.81 30.20 -1.51
C ILE A 335 2.29 30.04 -1.66
N GLU A 336 1.56 30.42 -0.61
CA GLU A 336 0.13 30.41 -0.58
C GLU A 336 -0.47 31.35 -1.63
N ARG A 337 -1.60 30.91 -2.16
CA ARG A 337 -2.41 31.68 -3.10
C ARG A 337 -2.85 33.02 -2.50
N LYS A 338 -2.95 33.15 -1.16
CA LYS A 338 -3.35 34.41 -0.50
C LYS A 338 -2.43 35.57 -0.89
N PHE A 339 -1.12 35.35 -0.93
CA PHE A 339 -0.12 36.39 -1.25
C PHE A 339 -0.26 36.91 -2.68
N TYR A 340 -0.34 36.00 -3.66
CA TYR A 340 -0.56 36.40 -5.06
C TYR A 340 -1.94 37.01 -5.28
N LYS A 341 -2.96 36.56 -4.52
CA LYS A 341 -4.31 37.10 -4.62
C LYS A 341 -4.37 38.54 -4.11
N GLU A 342 -3.73 38.81 -2.98
CA GLU A 342 -3.68 40.16 -2.40
C GLU A 342 -2.85 41.10 -3.26
N GLU A 343 -1.67 40.67 -3.72
CA GLU A 343 -0.84 41.48 -4.62
C GLU A 343 -1.58 41.84 -5.91
N LEU A 344 -2.21 40.87 -6.59
CA LEU A 344 -2.96 41.16 -7.82
C LEU A 344 -4.16 42.07 -7.55
N ARG A 345 -4.80 41.93 -6.39
CA ARG A 345 -5.90 42.81 -5.98
C ARG A 345 -5.42 44.26 -5.88
N LEU A 346 -4.33 44.51 -5.15
CA LEU A 346 -3.76 45.84 -4.97
C LEU A 346 -3.34 46.45 -6.31
N ILE A 347 -2.68 45.67 -7.17
CA ILE A 347 -2.30 46.10 -8.53
C ILE A 347 -3.55 46.50 -9.32
N LEU A 348 -4.57 45.63 -9.40
CA LEU A 348 -5.77 45.92 -10.20
C LEU A 348 -6.56 47.11 -9.63
N GLU A 349 -6.77 47.20 -8.32
CA GLU A 349 -7.47 48.32 -7.69
C GLU A 349 -6.75 49.66 -7.94
N LYS A 350 -5.41 49.67 -7.95
CA LYS A 350 -4.63 50.86 -8.30
C LYS A 350 -4.71 51.18 -9.79
N GLN A 351 -4.50 50.20 -10.66
CA GLN A 351 -4.50 50.41 -12.11
C GLN A 351 -5.88 50.79 -12.66
N CYS A 352 -6.98 50.36 -12.02
CA CYS A 352 -8.32 50.86 -12.33
C CYS A 352 -8.46 52.38 -12.19
N LYS A 353 -7.63 53.05 -11.37
CA LYS A 353 -7.62 54.51 -11.25
C LYS A 353 -6.92 55.20 -12.42
N PHE A 354 -6.04 54.49 -13.13
CA PHE A 354 -5.25 55.04 -14.23
C PHE A 354 -5.77 54.65 -15.62
N HIS A 355 -6.55 53.57 -15.72
CA HIS A 355 -7.09 53.04 -16.97
C HIS A 355 -8.63 53.06 -16.96
N PRO A 356 -9.28 53.96 -17.72
CA PRO A 356 -10.74 54.08 -17.76
C PRO A 356 -11.42 52.82 -18.34
N GLU A 357 -10.74 52.05 -19.18
CA GLU A 357 -11.28 50.83 -19.79
C GLU A 357 -11.62 49.75 -18.74
N LEU A 358 -10.98 49.80 -17.56
CA LEU A 358 -11.21 48.85 -16.45
C LEU A 358 -12.37 49.27 -15.53
N THR A 359 -12.96 50.45 -15.72
CA THR A 359 -14.14 50.92 -14.97
C THR A 359 -15.40 51.01 -15.84
N ASP A 360 -15.24 50.89 -17.15
CA ASP A 360 -16.33 50.90 -18.13
C ASP A 360 -17.28 49.68 -17.98
N ARG A 361 -18.57 49.98 -17.76
CA ARG A 361 -19.63 48.98 -17.60
C ARG A 361 -20.04 48.32 -18.91
N GLU A 362 -19.93 49.00 -20.04
CA GLU A 362 -20.26 48.47 -21.36
C GLU A 362 -19.21 47.45 -21.80
N LEU A 363 -17.93 47.80 -21.68
CA LEU A 363 -16.81 46.86 -21.92
C LEU A 363 -16.89 45.65 -20.99
N TYR A 364 -17.25 45.85 -19.71
CA TYR A 364 -17.47 44.75 -18.79
C TYR A 364 -18.59 43.81 -19.26
N SER A 365 -19.73 44.37 -19.66
CA SER A 365 -20.87 43.61 -20.21
C SER A 365 -20.49 42.85 -21.48
N ALA A 366 -19.72 43.46 -22.38
CA ALA A 366 -19.19 42.82 -23.58
C ALA A 366 -18.29 41.61 -23.23
N CYS A 367 -17.36 41.78 -22.27
CA CYS A 367 -16.50 40.70 -21.78
C CYS A 367 -17.30 39.54 -21.17
N LEU A 368 -18.36 39.84 -20.40
CA LEU A 368 -19.24 38.81 -19.82
C LEU A 368 -20.03 38.04 -20.90
N LYS A 369 -20.56 38.74 -21.90
CA LYS A 369 -21.26 38.10 -23.04
C LYS A 369 -20.32 37.19 -23.82
N GLU A 370 -19.09 37.64 -24.06
CA GLU A 370 -18.06 36.86 -24.74
C GLU A 370 -17.70 35.59 -23.96
N LEU A 371 -17.35 35.71 -22.68
CA LEU A 371 -16.92 34.56 -21.87
C LEU A 371 -18.04 33.57 -21.56
N TYR A 372 -19.27 34.05 -21.40
CA TYR A 372 -20.40 33.29 -20.88
C TYR A 372 -21.63 33.38 -21.80
N SER A 373 -21.45 33.23 -23.11
CA SER A 373 -22.52 33.39 -24.12
C SER A 373 -23.79 32.58 -23.84
N LYS A 374 -23.65 31.37 -23.27
CA LYS A 374 -24.75 30.41 -22.99
C LYS A 374 -25.15 30.27 -21.52
N ASN A 375 -24.65 31.10 -20.61
CA ASN A 375 -24.89 30.95 -19.16
C ASN A 375 -25.40 32.24 -18.51
N ASP A 376 -26.68 32.54 -18.75
CA ASP A 376 -27.37 33.72 -18.21
C ASP A 376 -27.33 33.82 -16.69
N ALA A 377 -27.56 32.71 -15.99
CA ALA A 377 -27.57 32.69 -14.53
C ALA A 377 -26.24 33.16 -13.94
N HIS A 378 -25.11 32.72 -14.52
CA HIS A 378 -23.80 33.16 -14.06
C HIS A 378 -23.54 34.63 -14.40
N ARG A 379 -23.92 35.09 -15.60
CA ARG A 379 -23.81 36.51 -15.99
C ARG A 379 -24.56 37.42 -15.02
N ASN A 380 -25.79 37.05 -14.67
CA ASN A 380 -26.63 37.83 -13.75
C ASN A 380 -26.01 37.92 -12.35
N ASN A 381 -25.39 36.85 -11.86
CA ASN A 381 -24.74 36.83 -10.55
C ASN A 381 -23.53 37.77 -10.46
N ILE A 382 -22.76 37.92 -11.54
CA ILE A 382 -21.50 38.72 -11.53
C ILE A 382 -21.62 40.09 -12.20
N LYS A 383 -22.80 40.46 -12.69
CA LYS A 383 -23.03 41.71 -13.42
C LYS A 383 -22.65 42.97 -12.61
N GLY A 384 -22.72 42.90 -11.28
CA GLY A 384 -22.39 44.02 -10.38
C GLY A 384 -20.95 44.07 -9.84
N ASN A 385 -20.10 43.06 -10.10
CA ASN A 385 -18.86 42.88 -9.33
C ASN A 385 -17.60 43.54 -9.95
N GLY A 386 -17.66 43.99 -11.20
CA GLY A 386 -16.57 44.69 -11.90
C GLY A 386 -15.37 43.82 -12.35
N PHE A 387 -14.40 44.45 -13.02
CA PHE A 387 -13.24 43.75 -13.63
C PHE A 387 -12.29 43.10 -12.61
N VAL A 388 -12.10 43.71 -11.43
CA VAL A 388 -11.25 43.15 -10.36
C VAL A 388 -11.77 41.76 -9.96
N HIS A 389 -13.09 41.63 -9.74
CA HIS A 389 -13.72 40.35 -9.44
C HIS A 389 -13.60 39.35 -10.60
N LEU A 390 -13.79 39.81 -11.84
CA LEU A 390 -13.72 38.96 -13.04
C LEU A 390 -12.34 38.32 -13.21
N PHE A 391 -11.27 39.12 -13.17
CA PHE A 391 -9.91 38.61 -13.31
C PHE A 391 -9.53 37.70 -12.14
N MET A 392 -9.82 38.11 -10.90
CA MET A 392 -9.40 37.38 -9.71
C MET A 392 -10.22 36.10 -9.48
N ASN A 393 -11.52 36.23 -9.23
CA ASN A 393 -12.33 35.13 -8.68
C ASN A 393 -12.91 34.22 -9.77
N ASP A 394 -13.14 34.75 -10.98
CA ASP A 394 -13.78 34.03 -12.08
C ASP A 394 -12.79 33.38 -13.06
N ILE A 395 -11.62 34.00 -13.28
CA ILE A 395 -10.63 33.53 -14.24
C ILE A 395 -9.39 32.94 -13.53
N ILE A 396 -8.57 33.75 -12.87
CA ILE A 396 -7.22 33.37 -12.43
C ILE A 396 -7.26 32.44 -11.22
N PHE A 397 -7.94 32.82 -10.14
CA PHE A 397 -7.96 32.05 -8.89
C PHE A 397 -9.15 31.11 -8.77
N TYR A 398 -10.05 31.10 -9.76
CA TYR A 398 -11.13 30.12 -9.83
C TYR A 398 -10.57 28.70 -9.77
N GLN A 399 -11.19 27.88 -8.91
CA GLN A 399 -10.89 26.47 -8.78
C GLN A 399 -12.19 25.69 -8.70
N ARG A 400 -12.33 24.69 -9.57
CA ARG A 400 -13.49 23.80 -9.52
C ARG A 400 -13.56 23.12 -8.15
N PRO A 401 -14.74 23.04 -7.52
CA PRO A 401 -14.90 22.29 -6.29
C PRO A 401 -14.55 20.81 -6.52
N LEU A 402 -14.07 20.14 -5.49
CA LEU A 402 -13.83 18.70 -5.55
C LEU A 402 -15.17 18.01 -5.81
N LYS A 403 -15.19 17.07 -6.76
CA LYS A 403 -16.38 16.26 -6.98
C LYS A 403 -16.67 15.47 -5.71
N SER A 404 -17.93 15.51 -5.27
CA SER A 404 -18.37 14.68 -4.18
C SER A 404 -18.12 13.20 -4.51
N LYS A 405 -17.39 12.49 -3.65
CA LYS A 405 -17.13 11.06 -3.77
C LYS A 405 -18.26 10.21 -3.18
N LYS A 406 -19.45 10.80 -2.98
CA LYS A 406 -20.63 10.17 -2.41
C LYS A 406 -21.03 8.84 -3.10
N SER A 407 -20.77 8.68 -4.40
CA SER A 407 -21.02 7.43 -5.14
C SER A 407 -20.01 6.29 -4.87
N THR A 408 -18.91 6.57 -4.17
CA THR A 408 -17.92 5.55 -3.77
C THR A 408 -18.20 4.97 -2.39
N ILE A 409 -19.17 5.52 -1.67
CA ILE A 409 -19.62 5.01 -0.37
C ILE A 409 -20.29 3.65 -0.60
N SER A 410 -19.91 2.67 0.21
CA SER A 410 -20.49 1.34 0.15
C SER A 410 -21.99 1.36 0.44
N LEU A 411 -22.70 0.39 -0.13
CA LEU A 411 -24.11 0.19 0.09
C LEU A 411 -24.32 -0.72 1.30
N CYS A 412 -25.39 -0.49 2.03
CA CYS A 412 -25.80 -1.30 3.17
C CYS A 412 -26.38 -2.63 2.67
N GLY A 413 -25.96 -3.73 3.32
CA GLY A 413 -26.47 -5.06 3.00
C GLY A 413 -27.91 -5.33 3.45
N TYR A 414 -28.53 -4.48 4.26
CA TYR A 414 -29.91 -4.68 4.76
C TYR A 414 -30.95 -3.83 4.05
N GLU A 415 -30.65 -2.55 3.85
CA GLU A 415 -31.64 -1.57 3.38
C GLU A 415 -31.44 -1.28 1.90
N THR A 416 -32.52 -1.41 1.12
CA THR A 416 -32.56 -1.06 -0.30
C THR A 416 -33.61 0.03 -0.56
N ARG A 417 -33.43 0.76 -1.67
CA ARG A 417 -34.38 1.72 -2.21
C ARG A 417 -34.72 1.33 -3.64
N THR A 418 -35.99 1.40 -3.99
CA THR A 418 -36.48 1.17 -5.35
C THR A 418 -36.79 2.52 -6.00
N TYR A 419 -36.37 2.69 -7.25
CA TYR A 419 -36.72 3.87 -8.04
C TYR A 419 -36.91 3.49 -9.51
N LYS A 420 -37.84 4.18 -10.18
CA LYS A 420 -38.08 4.00 -11.62
C LYS A 420 -37.04 4.79 -12.41
N THR A 421 -36.40 4.17 -13.38
CA THR A 421 -35.45 4.81 -14.31
C THR A 421 -35.85 4.50 -15.73
N VAL A 422 -35.64 5.44 -16.64
CA VAL A 422 -35.83 5.22 -18.08
C VAL A 422 -34.48 4.82 -18.66
N GLU A 423 -34.36 3.58 -19.13
CA GLU A 423 -33.22 3.15 -19.93
C GLU A 423 -33.53 3.35 -21.41
N ARG A 424 -32.55 3.90 -22.13
CA ARG A 424 -32.62 4.10 -23.58
C ARG A 424 -31.87 2.95 -24.24
N GLU A 425 -32.59 2.01 -24.83
CA GLU A 425 -32.01 1.01 -25.72
C GLU A 425 -31.98 1.57 -27.14
N GLN A 426 -30.85 1.39 -27.83
CA GLN A 426 -30.80 1.57 -29.28
C GLN A 426 -31.26 0.26 -29.89
N LEU A 427 -32.38 0.30 -30.62
CA LEU A 427 -32.80 -0.81 -31.48
C LEU A 427 -31.81 -0.93 -32.65
N GLU A 428 -31.72 -2.13 -33.26
CA GLU A 428 -30.91 -2.36 -34.47
C GLU A 428 -31.33 -1.45 -35.64
N SER A 429 -32.57 -0.95 -35.63
CA SER A 429 -33.11 0.05 -36.56
C SER A 429 -32.58 1.48 -36.37
N GLY A 430 -31.80 1.74 -35.31
CA GLY A 430 -31.31 3.08 -34.95
C GLY A 430 -32.30 3.92 -34.14
N GLU A 431 -33.53 3.45 -33.93
CA GLU A 431 -34.52 4.09 -33.06
C GLU A 431 -34.22 3.89 -31.58
N LYS A 432 -34.53 4.90 -30.76
CA LYS A 432 -34.31 4.87 -29.30
C LYS A 432 -35.61 4.51 -28.61
N ALA A 433 -35.72 3.29 -28.12
CA ALA A 433 -36.83 2.88 -27.27
C ALA A 433 -36.55 3.31 -25.81
N GLU A 434 -37.53 3.97 -25.18
CA GLU A 434 -37.48 4.32 -23.76
C GLU A 434 -38.19 3.24 -22.95
N LYS A 435 -37.44 2.38 -22.26
CA LYS A 435 -37.99 1.34 -21.39
C LYS A 435 -37.94 1.82 -19.94
N GLN A 436 -39.09 1.83 -19.26
CA GLN A 436 -39.11 2.04 -17.81
C GLN A 436 -38.63 0.77 -17.11
N VAL A 437 -37.51 0.89 -16.39
CA VAL A 437 -36.90 -0.18 -15.60
C VAL A 437 -36.97 0.22 -14.13
N VAL A 438 -37.53 -0.65 -13.29
CA VAL A 438 -37.47 -0.51 -11.83
C VAL A 438 -36.08 -0.95 -11.38
N LYS A 439 -35.30 -0.04 -10.81
CA LYS A 439 -33.98 -0.35 -10.25
C LYS A 439 -34.05 -0.35 -8.73
N THR A 440 -33.46 -1.38 -8.14
CA THR A 440 -33.27 -1.52 -6.70
C THR A 440 -31.80 -1.26 -6.38
N GLU A 441 -31.51 -0.30 -5.51
CA GLU A 441 -30.14 0.03 -5.07
C GLU A 441 -30.07 0.00 -3.54
N GLY A 442 -28.99 -0.51 -2.96
CA GLY A 442 -28.77 -0.41 -1.51
C GLY A 442 -28.70 1.04 -1.03
N VAL A 443 -29.12 1.30 0.20
CA VAL A 443 -28.96 2.60 0.87
C VAL A 443 -27.50 2.76 1.30
N ARG A 444 -26.93 3.96 1.22
CA ARG A 444 -25.51 4.19 1.56
C ARG A 444 -25.22 4.03 3.06
N CYS A 445 -24.03 3.52 3.36
CA CYS A 445 -23.56 3.36 4.73
C CYS A 445 -23.36 4.71 5.45
N ILE A 446 -23.60 4.71 6.76
CA ILE A 446 -23.43 5.89 7.64
C ILE A 446 -21.93 6.20 7.86
N ALA A 447 -21.61 7.47 8.15
CA ALA A 447 -20.26 7.85 8.57
C ALA A 447 -19.93 7.31 9.98
N ARG A 448 -18.69 6.88 10.23
CA ARG A 448 -18.24 6.42 11.55
C ARG A 448 -18.20 7.53 12.59
N SER A 449 -18.06 8.75 12.12
CA SER A 449 -18.18 9.97 12.92
C SER A 449 -19.65 10.34 13.19
N HIS A 450 -20.65 9.66 12.66
CA HIS A 450 -22.02 10.06 12.96
C HIS A 450 -22.36 9.71 14.43
N PRO A 451 -23.00 10.60 15.23
CA PRO A 451 -23.37 10.31 16.63
C PRO A 451 -24.10 8.97 16.81
N LEU A 452 -25.15 8.72 16.00
CA LEU A 452 -25.86 7.43 15.96
C LEU A 452 -24.96 6.20 15.75
N PHE A 453 -23.90 6.31 14.92
CA PHE A 453 -22.99 5.19 14.71
C PHE A 453 -22.07 4.97 15.92
N GLN A 454 -21.66 6.04 16.60
CA GLN A 454 -20.82 5.94 17.80
C GLN A 454 -21.60 5.30 18.95
N GLU A 455 -22.85 5.70 19.14
CA GLU A 455 -23.79 5.05 20.06
C GLU A 455 -23.96 3.56 19.73
N PHE A 456 -24.30 3.22 18.48
CA PHE A 456 -24.44 1.83 18.03
C PHE A 456 -23.20 0.98 18.29
N ARG A 457 -22.01 1.53 18.01
CA ARG A 457 -20.72 0.85 18.23
C ARG A 457 -20.45 0.62 19.71
N LEU A 458 -20.79 1.58 20.58
CA LEU A 458 -20.61 1.44 22.02
C LEU A 458 -21.52 0.34 22.60
N TRP A 459 -22.80 0.32 22.22
CA TRP A 459 -23.70 -0.78 22.62
C TRP A 459 -23.21 -2.13 22.12
N GLN A 460 -22.73 -2.20 20.86
CA GLN A 460 -22.10 -3.41 20.34
C GLN A 460 -20.85 -3.81 21.14
N PHE A 461 -20.04 -2.83 21.57
CA PHE A 461 -18.83 -3.10 22.35
C PHE A 461 -19.15 -3.67 23.73
N ILE A 462 -20.13 -3.08 24.43
CA ILE A 462 -20.55 -3.47 25.78
C ILE A 462 -21.20 -4.86 25.77
N ASN A 463 -22.09 -5.14 24.82
CA ASN A 463 -22.73 -6.46 24.71
C ASN A 463 -21.72 -7.60 24.43
N ASN A 464 -20.56 -7.28 23.85
CA ASN A 464 -19.49 -8.25 23.59
C ASN A 464 -18.38 -8.19 24.63
N LEU A 465 -18.45 -7.31 25.63
CA LEU A 465 -17.45 -7.20 26.68
C LEU A 465 -17.59 -8.39 27.61
N LYS A 466 -16.48 -9.11 27.81
CA LYS A 466 -16.35 -10.11 28.85
C LYS A 466 -15.13 -9.81 29.69
N ILE A 467 -15.26 -9.99 30.99
CA ILE A 467 -14.23 -9.75 32.00
C ILE A 467 -13.89 -11.09 32.63
N TYR A 468 -12.62 -11.44 32.55
CA TYR A 468 -12.08 -12.65 33.12
C TYR A 468 -11.19 -12.36 34.32
N LYS A 469 -11.23 -13.25 35.30
CA LYS A 469 -10.24 -13.31 36.38
C LYS A 469 -9.10 -14.25 35.95
N LYS A 470 -7.86 -13.77 36.07
CA LYS A 470 -6.64 -14.50 35.78
C LYS A 470 -6.42 -15.55 36.87
N GLU A 471 -6.61 -16.81 36.52
CA GLU A 471 -6.30 -17.95 37.36
C GLU A 471 -5.23 -18.82 36.70
N PHE A 472 -4.60 -19.70 37.48
CA PHE A 472 -3.43 -20.48 37.05
C PHE A 472 -3.73 -21.49 35.93
N GLN A 473 -4.99 -21.96 35.84
CA GLN A 473 -5.42 -23.01 34.90
C GLN A 473 -6.16 -22.43 33.69
N ALA A 474 -7.23 -21.67 33.94
CA ALA A 474 -8.02 -21.02 32.90
C ALA A 474 -8.65 -19.74 33.41
N ASP A 475 -8.76 -18.75 32.53
CA ASP A 475 -9.41 -17.49 32.84
C ASP A 475 -10.93 -17.68 33.03
N VAL A 476 -11.46 -17.37 34.21
CA VAL A 476 -12.88 -17.55 34.55
C VAL A 476 -13.67 -16.29 34.17
N ASP A 477 -14.76 -16.43 33.41
CA ASP A 477 -15.64 -15.32 33.03
C ASP A 477 -16.45 -14.87 34.26
N VAL A 478 -16.11 -13.70 34.79
CA VAL A 478 -16.72 -13.11 35.99
C VAL A 478 -17.61 -11.91 35.65
N THR A 479 -17.94 -11.71 34.37
CA THR A 479 -18.69 -10.52 33.91
C THR A 479 -20.01 -10.33 34.64
N ILE A 480 -20.78 -11.41 34.81
CA ILE A 480 -22.10 -11.37 35.46
C ILE A 480 -21.98 -11.06 36.97
N LEU A 481 -20.87 -11.47 37.61
CA LEU A 481 -20.62 -11.17 39.01
C LEU A 481 -20.25 -9.69 39.22
N LEU A 482 -19.57 -9.09 38.25
CA LEU A 482 -19.10 -7.70 38.32
C LEU A 482 -20.13 -6.68 37.81
N LEU A 483 -21.01 -7.08 36.90
CA LEU A 483 -22.08 -6.26 36.32
C LEU A 483 -23.40 -7.07 36.35
N PRO A 484 -24.00 -7.25 37.53
CA PRO A 484 -25.17 -8.12 37.70
C PRO A 484 -26.47 -7.47 37.21
N SER A 485 -26.61 -6.14 37.27
CA SER A 485 -27.85 -5.44 36.92
C SER A 485 -27.78 -4.70 35.58
N GLU A 486 -28.95 -4.44 34.99
CA GLU A 486 -29.06 -3.59 33.79
C GLU A 486 -28.55 -2.16 34.06
N ASP A 487 -28.78 -1.64 35.27
CA ASP A 487 -28.35 -0.29 35.66
C ASP A 487 -26.82 -0.18 35.72
N ASP A 488 -26.12 -1.23 36.14
CA ASP A 488 -24.64 -1.27 36.14
C ASP A 488 -24.09 -1.21 34.70
N ILE A 489 -24.76 -1.87 33.75
CA ILE A 489 -24.40 -1.85 32.34
C ILE A 489 -24.64 -0.46 31.74
N VAL A 490 -25.75 0.18 32.09
CA VAL A 490 -26.07 1.54 31.66
C VAL A 490 -25.09 2.55 32.24
N ALA A 491 -24.71 2.42 33.52
CA ALA A 491 -23.71 3.28 34.16
C ALA A 491 -22.32 3.13 33.51
N LEU A 492 -21.95 1.90 33.13
CA LEU A 492 -20.73 1.66 32.36
C LEU A 492 -20.81 2.29 30.96
N TYR A 493 -21.96 2.19 30.29
CA TYR A 493 -22.18 2.85 28.99
C TYR A 493 -21.99 4.36 29.08
N GLU A 494 -22.60 5.03 30.05
CA GLU A 494 -22.48 6.48 30.23
C GLU A 494 -21.03 6.90 30.48
N TYR A 495 -20.33 6.16 31.32
CA TYR A 495 -18.91 6.40 31.56
C TYR A 495 -18.08 6.27 30.27
N LEU A 496 -18.29 5.20 29.48
CA LEU A 496 -17.57 4.99 28.23
C LEU A 496 -17.97 6.00 27.14
N ASN A 497 -19.20 6.51 27.17
CA ASN A 497 -19.72 7.52 26.25
C ASN A 497 -19.08 8.91 26.44
N THR A 498 -18.40 9.15 27.57
CA THR A 498 -17.61 10.36 27.80
C THR A 498 -16.14 10.25 27.39
N ARG A 499 -15.69 9.06 26.95
CA ARG A 499 -14.29 8.77 26.63
C ARG A 499 -14.05 8.72 25.12
N LYS A 500 -12.94 9.32 24.68
CA LYS A 500 -12.46 9.24 23.30
C LYS A 500 -12.04 7.81 22.92
N GLU A 501 -11.34 7.14 23.82
CA GLU A 501 -10.68 5.86 23.60
C GLU A 501 -10.93 4.91 24.79
N ILE A 502 -11.06 3.63 24.49
CA ILE A 502 -11.38 2.57 25.45
C ILE A 502 -10.25 1.55 25.43
N GLY A 503 -9.77 1.20 26.62
CA GLY A 503 -8.64 0.31 26.86
C GLY A 503 -8.91 -0.47 28.14
N GLN A 504 -8.20 -1.57 28.37
CA GLN A 504 -8.39 -2.41 29.56
C GLN A 504 -8.28 -1.58 30.85
N LYS A 505 -7.30 -0.66 30.89
CA LYS A 505 -7.07 0.25 32.02
C LYS A 505 -8.30 1.10 32.36
N HIS A 506 -9.12 1.46 31.37
CA HIS A 506 -10.28 2.31 31.56
C HIS A 506 -11.46 1.56 32.16
N VAL A 507 -11.72 0.33 31.69
CA VAL A 507 -12.82 -0.53 32.18
C VAL A 507 -12.49 -1.05 33.57
N ILE A 508 -11.30 -1.62 33.77
CA ILE A 508 -10.89 -2.10 35.11
C ILE A 508 -10.76 -0.91 36.07
N GLY A 509 -10.24 0.23 35.62
CA GLY A 509 -10.18 1.45 36.43
C GLY A 509 -11.56 1.97 36.84
N TYR A 510 -12.59 1.80 36.01
CA TYR A 510 -13.97 2.13 36.37
C TYR A 510 -14.51 1.20 37.47
N LEU A 511 -14.31 -0.11 37.32
CA LEU A 511 -14.75 -1.11 38.31
C LEU A 511 -14.10 -0.88 39.67
N VAL A 512 -12.81 -0.50 39.69
CA VAL A 512 -12.13 -0.14 40.93
C VAL A 512 -12.67 1.16 41.52
N LYS A 513 -12.96 2.18 40.68
CA LYS A 513 -13.54 3.45 41.15
C LYS A 513 -14.93 3.26 41.77
N GLN A 514 -15.73 2.36 41.21
CA GLN A 514 -17.05 1.99 41.75
C GLN A 514 -16.97 1.02 42.94
N ARG A 515 -15.75 0.70 43.43
CA ARG A 515 -15.48 -0.23 44.54
C ARG A 515 -16.02 -1.66 44.31
N ILE A 516 -16.23 -2.04 43.05
CA ILE A 516 -16.62 -3.40 42.65
C ILE A 516 -15.42 -4.35 42.75
N ILE A 517 -14.21 -3.84 42.47
CA ILE A 517 -12.95 -4.57 42.58
C ILE A 517 -11.97 -3.80 43.49
N LEU A 518 -11.20 -4.52 44.30
CA LEU A 518 -10.15 -3.93 45.14
C LEU A 518 -8.97 -3.42 44.29
N GLN A 519 -8.38 -2.28 44.67
CA GLN A 519 -7.22 -1.69 43.99
C GLN A 519 -6.02 -2.66 43.93
N SER A 520 -5.85 -3.52 44.94
CA SER A 520 -4.82 -4.55 45.01
C SER A 520 -4.98 -5.65 43.96
N GLU A 521 -6.21 -5.96 43.56
CA GLU A 521 -6.53 -7.06 42.63
C GLU A 521 -6.57 -6.64 41.16
N LYS A 522 -6.25 -5.37 40.85
CA LYS A 522 -6.32 -4.81 39.50
C LYS A 522 -5.55 -5.64 38.44
N GLY A 523 -4.44 -6.27 38.82
CA GLY A 523 -3.62 -7.11 37.94
C GLY A 523 -4.25 -8.48 37.63
N SER A 524 -5.20 -8.92 38.45
CA SER A 524 -5.85 -10.23 38.39
C SER A 524 -7.02 -10.27 37.43
N TYR A 525 -7.40 -9.17 36.78
CA TYR A 525 -8.49 -9.13 35.81
C TYR A 525 -8.01 -8.76 34.42
N ARG A 526 -8.60 -9.38 33.39
CA ARG A 526 -8.41 -9.03 31.98
C ARG A 526 -9.72 -9.08 31.23
N TRP A 527 -9.83 -8.34 30.13
CA TRP A 527 -11.00 -8.46 29.24
C TRP A 527 -10.78 -9.50 28.13
N ASN A 528 -11.82 -9.81 27.35
CA ASN A 528 -11.74 -10.66 26.16
C ASN A 528 -11.00 -10.03 24.97
N TYR A 529 -10.77 -8.72 25.00
CA TYR A 529 -10.06 -8.01 23.94
C TYR A 529 -8.53 -8.03 24.14
N VAL A 530 -7.77 -7.70 23.10
CA VAL A 530 -6.29 -7.62 23.18
C VAL A 530 -5.85 -6.56 24.21
N GLU A 531 -5.07 -6.96 25.23
CA GLU A 531 -4.70 -6.13 26.39
C GLU A 531 -4.06 -4.77 26.00
N ASP A 532 -3.12 -4.78 25.05
CA ASP A 532 -2.40 -3.57 24.60
C ASP A 532 -3.14 -2.75 23.52
N LYS A 533 -4.30 -3.22 23.05
CA LYS A 533 -5.01 -2.56 21.95
C LYS A 533 -6.06 -1.58 22.47
N VAL A 534 -6.03 -0.38 21.91
CA VAL A 534 -7.03 0.67 22.17
C VAL A 534 -8.18 0.57 21.15
N TYR A 535 -9.41 0.73 21.63
CA TYR A 535 -10.64 0.73 20.85
C TYR A 535 -11.29 2.11 20.86
N PRO A 536 -12.01 2.50 19.78
CA PRO A 536 -12.60 3.83 19.68
C PRO A 536 -13.88 3.94 20.54
N GLY A 537 -13.93 4.95 21.43
CA GLY A 537 -15.08 5.32 22.27
C GLY A 537 -16.02 6.31 21.56
N ASN A 538 -16.58 7.30 22.26
CA ASN A 538 -17.31 8.42 21.64
C ASN A 538 -16.40 9.65 21.51
N GLU A 539 -15.53 9.62 20.50
CA GLU A 539 -14.58 10.71 20.22
C GLU A 539 -15.27 12.07 20.07
N ILE A 540 -16.48 12.10 19.52
CA ILE A 540 -17.12 13.34 19.10
C ILE A 540 -17.73 14.05 20.29
N ARG A 541 -18.53 13.32 21.07
CA ARG A 541 -19.13 13.87 22.27
C ARG A 541 -18.05 14.32 23.25
N THR A 542 -16.96 13.55 23.42
CA THR A 542 -15.83 13.98 24.25
C THR A 542 -15.18 15.27 23.75
N GLN A 543 -14.92 15.40 22.45
CA GLN A 543 -14.29 16.60 21.89
C GLN A 543 -15.22 17.81 22.01
N PHE A 544 -16.50 17.64 21.73
CA PHE A 544 -17.52 18.67 21.86
C PHE A 544 -17.67 19.15 23.31
N ILE A 545 -17.80 18.23 24.26
CA ILE A 545 -17.85 18.55 25.70
C ILE A 545 -16.58 19.28 26.14
N SER A 546 -15.41 18.78 25.77
CA SER A 546 -14.13 19.37 26.19
C SER A 546 -13.94 20.82 25.73
N ARG A 547 -14.48 21.18 24.56
CA ARG A 547 -14.39 22.53 24.00
C ARG A 547 -15.49 23.44 24.53
N LEU A 548 -16.71 22.94 24.74
CA LEU A 548 -17.75 23.73 25.41
C LEU A 548 -17.40 24.06 26.86
N LYS A 549 -16.76 23.14 27.60
CA LYS A 549 -16.31 23.42 28.98
C LYS A 549 -15.35 24.62 29.07
N ARG A 550 -14.62 24.95 27.98
CA ARG A 550 -13.70 26.10 27.94
C ARG A 550 -14.42 27.45 27.79
N ILE A 551 -15.68 27.44 27.36
CA ILE A 551 -16.51 28.65 27.20
C ILE A 551 -17.10 29.07 28.56
N GLY A 552 -17.13 28.18 29.56
CA GLY A 552 -17.44 28.50 30.96
C GLY A 552 -18.93 28.76 31.28
N GLU A 553 -19.74 29.13 30.30
CA GLU A 553 -21.12 29.63 30.50
C GLU A 553 -22.23 28.57 30.39
N ILE A 554 -21.92 27.31 30.02
CA ILE A 554 -22.94 26.30 29.66
C ILE A 554 -22.57 24.92 30.21
N GLU A 555 -23.53 24.24 30.84
CA GLU A 555 -23.43 22.81 31.16
C GLU A 555 -23.51 21.96 29.87
N PRO A 556 -22.40 21.35 29.41
CA PRO A 556 -22.38 20.68 28.11
C PRO A 556 -23.29 19.46 28.05
N GLU A 557 -23.55 18.81 29.19
CA GLU A 557 -24.35 17.60 29.30
C GLU A 557 -25.84 17.86 29.05
N LYS A 558 -26.34 19.06 29.41
CA LYS A 558 -27.72 19.48 29.13
C LYS A 558 -27.88 20.10 27.74
N PHE A 559 -26.83 20.72 27.21
CA PHE A 559 -26.87 21.36 25.89
C PHE A 559 -26.87 20.35 24.72
N PHE A 560 -26.10 19.27 24.85
CA PHE A 560 -25.94 18.28 23.79
C PHE A 560 -27.07 17.23 23.77
N THR A 561 -28.16 17.58 23.09
CA THR A 561 -29.21 16.66 22.66
C THR A 561 -28.82 15.96 21.35
N LYS A 562 -29.52 14.86 21.01
CA LYS A 562 -29.30 14.13 19.74
C LYS A 562 -29.35 15.06 18.51
N GLU A 563 -30.21 16.08 18.54
CA GLU A 563 -30.38 17.03 17.44
C GLU A 563 -29.25 18.07 17.37
N THR A 564 -28.91 18.69 18.51
CA THR A 564 -27.85 19.73 18.55
C THR A 564 -26.48 19.14 18.20
N GLU A 565 -26.18 17.94 18.69
CA GLU A 565 -24.96 17.20 18.32
C GLU A 565 -24.91 16.88 16.82
N THR A 566 -26.03 16.44 16.24
CA THR A 566 -26.10 16.07 14.82
C THR A 566 -25.96 17.30 13.92
N HIS A 567 -26.57 18.43 14.27
CA HIS A 567 -26.41 19.69 13.53
C HIS A 567 -24.97 20.21 13.57
N LEU A 568 -24.35 20.24 14.75
CA LEU A 568 -22.95 20.67 14.89
C LEU A 568 -22.02 19.70 14.13
N TRP A 569 -22.28 18.40 14.24
CA TRP A 569 -21.57 17.39 13.46
C TRP A 569 -21.69 17.61 11.94
N HIS A 570 -22.89 17.94 11.44
CA HIS A 570 -23.10 18.18 10.01
C HIS A 570 -22.28 19.34 9.47
N ILE A 571 -22.14 20.42 10.24
CA ILE A 571 -21.31 21.58 9.87
C ILE A 571 -19.85 21.16 9.76
N ILE A 572 -19.32 20.50 10.80
CA ILE A 572 -17.92 20.07 10.89
C ILE A 572 -17.57 18.98 9.86
N TYR A 573 -18.51 18.10 9.55
CA TYR A 573 -18.30 17.00 8.60
C TYR A 573 -18.43 17.43 7.13
N SER A 574 -19.31 18.39 6.83
CA SER A 574 -19.71 18.70 5.44
C SER A 574 -18.94 19.87 4.84
N VAL A 575 -18.62 20.89 5.63
CA VAL A 575 -18.00 22.14 5.16
C VAL A 575 -16.48 21.99 5.17
N ASN A 576 -15.85 22.15 4.02
CA ASN A 576 -14.39 21.99 3.88
C ASN A 576 -13.67 23.32 3.61
N ASP A 577 -14.42 24.37 3.28
CA ASP A 577 -13.87 25.70 3.05
C ASP A 577 -13.82 26.46 4.38
N LYS A 578 -12.67 27.04 4.70
CA LYS A 578 -12.42 27.69 5.98
C LYS A 578 -13.34 28.90 6.21
N MET A 579 -13.63 29.67 5.15
CA MET A 579 -14.49 30.85 5.25
C MET A 579 -15.97 30.46 5.40
N GLU A 580 -16.42 29.46 4.64
CA GLU A 580 -17.79 28.94 4.79
C GLU A 580 -17.99 28.27 6.16
N TYR A 581 -16.95 27.61 6.68
CA TYR A 581 -16.98 26.93 7.97
C TYR A 581 -17.14 27.93 9.13
N GLU A 582 -16.38 29.02 9.13
CA GLU A 582 -16.51 30.10 10.11
C GLU A 582 -17.91 30.73 10.09
N LYS A 583 -18.45 31.02 8.90
CA LYS A 583 -19.81 31.56 8.77
C LYS A 583 -20.86 30.59 9.30
N ALA A 584 -20.73 29.29 8.99
CA ALA A 584 -21.66 28.27 9.44
C ALA A 584 -21.64 28.10 10.97
N LEU A 585 -20.45 28.15 11.60
CA LEU A 585 -20.32 28.15 13.06
C LEU A 585 -20.94 29.40 13.70
N GLY A 586 -20.75 30.59 13.12
CA GLY A 586 -21.38 31.81 13.61
C GLY A 586 -22.91 31.77 13.52
N SER A 587 -23.46 31.24 12.43
CA SER A 587 -24.90 30.99 12.30
C SER A 587 -25.42 29.95 13.31
N PHE A 588 -24.63 28.91 13.62
CA PHE A 588 -24.98 27.94 14.66
C PHE A 588 -25.01 28.59 16.04
N ALA A 589 -24.00 29.40 16.38
CA ALA A 589 -23.94 30.12 17.65
C ALA A 589 -25.16 31.03 17.84
N ARG A 590 -25.52 31.82 16.82
CA ARG A 590 -26.71 32.69 16.85
C ARG A 590 -28.02 31.92 16.99
N ARG A 591 -28.14 30.75 16.36
CA ARG A 591 -29.37 29.93 16.45
C ARG A 591 -29.61 29.35 17.84
N TYR A 592 -28.53 29.06 18.58
CA TYR A 592 -28.59 28.42 19.89
C TYR A 592 -28.25 29.38 21.04
N ASN A 593 -28.26 30.70 20.79
CA ASN A 593 -27.96 31.75 21.77
C ASN A 593 -26.60 31.57 22.49
N LEU A 594 -25.57 31.19 21.73
CA LEU A 594 -24.20 31.06 22.22
C LEU A 594 -23.39 32.34 21.95
N ASN A 595 -22.41 32.64 22.82
CA ASN A 595 -21.46 33.73 22.57
C ASN A 595 -20.62 33.44 21.30
N GLU A 596 -20.85 34.21 20.23
CA GLU A 596 -20.30 33.96 18.90
C GLU A 596 -18.76 34.05 18.87
N SER A 597 -18.15 35.01 19.57
CA SER A 597 -16.69 35.19 19.57
C SER A 597 -15.98 34.05 20.30
N ALA A 598 -16.43 33.71 21.51
CA ALA A 598 -15.88 32.62 22.32
C ALA A 598 -16.07 31.24 21.67
N PHE A 599 -17.22 31.03 21.02
CA PHE A 599 -17.51 29.79 20.29
C PHE A 599 -16.64 29.66 19.03
N LEU A 600 -16.52 30.73 18.24
CA LEU A 600 -15.68 30.72 17.03
C LEU A 600 -14.22 30.48 17.35
N GLU A 601 -13.66 31.10 18.38
CA GLU A 601 -12.26 30.91 18.76
C GLU A 601 -11.94 29.44 19.08
N ASN A 602 -12.84 28.77 19.81
CA ASN A 602 -12.68 27.38 20.22
C ASN A 602 -12.98 26.37 19.10
N PHE A 603 -13.93 26.65 18.19
CA PHE A 603 -14.37 25.71 17.15
C PHE A 603 -13.76 25.96 15.76
N ARG A 604 -13.19 27.13 15.48
CA ARG A 604 -12.50 27.44 14.21
C ARG A 604 -11.28 26.55 13.97
N ARG A 605 -10.60 26.13 15.04
CA ARG A 605 -9.44 25.21 15.02
C ARG A 605 -9.85 23.73 15.12
N PHE A 606 -11.12 23.40 14.91
CA PHE A 606 -11.59 22.02 14.99
C PHE A 606 -11.22 21.23 13.73
N LYS A 607 -10.57 20.07 13.89
CA LYS A 607 -10.18 19.22 12.77
C LYS A 607 -11.42 18.57 12.13
N PRO A 608 -11.63 18.69 10.81
CA PRO A 608 -12.71 18.00 10.13
C PRO A 608 -12.68 16.48 10.40
N PHE A 609 -13.85 15.89 10.66
CA PHE A 609 -13.92 14.46 10.94
C PHE A 609 -13.53 13.61 9.72
N ASN A 610 -12.84 12.49 9.97
CA ASN A 610 -12.48 11.55 8.92
C ASN A 610 -13.72 11.02 8.19
N ARG A 611 -13.65 10.97 6.86
CA ARG A 611 -14.71 10.43 5.99
C ARG A 611 -14.68 8.90 5.93
N ASP A 612 -14.73 8.27 7.10
CA ASP A 612 -14.83 6.83 7.25
C ASP A 612 -16.29 6.41 7.41
N TYR A 613 -16.64 5.22 6.93
CA TYR A 613 -18.01 4.71 6.94
C TYR A 613 -18.13 3.39 7.72
N GLY A 614 -19.30 3.18 8.33
CA GLY A 614 -19.70 1.92 8.95
C GLY A 614 -20.13 0.87 7.93
N SER A 615 -20.56 -0.30 8.42
CA SER A 615 -21.08 -1.38 7.56
C SER A 615 -22.58 -1.23 7.27
N TYR A 616 -23.30 -0.46 8.09
CA TYR A 616 -24.75 -0.30 8.04
C TYR A 616 -25.14 1.11 7.60
N SER A 617 -26.35 1.27 7.05
CA SER A 617 -26.95 2.57 6.77
C SER A 617 -27.52 3.19 8.05
N GLU A 618 -27.77 4.49 8.00
CA GLU A 618 -28.45 5.20 9.10
C GLU A 618 -29.84 4.61 9.38
N LYS A 619 -30.60 4.30 8.32
CA LYS A 619 -31.92 3.65 8.43
C LYS A 619 -31.82 2.28 9.12
N ALA A 620 -30.79 1.50 8.79
CA ALA A 620 -30.61 0.19 9.41
C ALA A 620 -30.26 0.30 10.90
N ILE A 621 -29.40 1.24 11.27
CA ILE A 621 -29.04 1.48 12.67
C ILE A 621 -30.25 1.99 13.46
N LYS A 622 -31.06 2.89 12.90
CA LYS A 622 -32.30 3.37 13.54
C LYS A 622 -33.28 2.25 13.89
N LYS A 623 -33.30 1.14 13.13
CA LYS A 623 -34.12 -0.05 13.44
C LYS A 623 -33.47 -1.00 14.43
N LEU A 624 -32.14 -1.15 14.40
CA LEU A 624 -31.41 -2.06 15.29
C LEU A 624 -31.24 -1.49 16.70
N LEU A 625 -30.99 -0.19 16.79
CA LEU A 625 -30.62 0.48 18.04
C LEU A 625 -31.70 0.39 19.14
N PRO A 626 -33.01 0.53 18.84
CA PRO A 626 -34.07 0.33 19.84
C PRO A 626 -34.02 -1.04 20.52
N LEU A 627 -33.64 -2.11 19.79
CA LEU A 627 -33.53 -3.46 20.34
C LEU A 627 -32.22 -3.70 21.13
N MET A 628 -31.21 -2.86 20.93
CA MET A 628 -29.90 -2.99 21.58
C MET A 628 -29.78 -2.15 22.87
N ARG A 629 -30.61 -1.13 23.04
CA ARG A 629 -30.60 -0.24 24.22
C ARG A 629 -31.20 -0.93 25.45
N MET A 630 -30.83 -0.41 26.62
CA MET A 630 -31.26 -0.88 27.95
C MET A 630 -31.60 0.32 28.84
N GLY A 631 -32.32 0.08 29.94
CA GLY A 631 -32.68 1.08 30.94
C GLY A 631 -33.35 2.33 30.36
N MET A 632 -32.94 3.52 30.81
CA MET A 632 -33.51 4.82 30.40
C MET A 632 -33.41 5.12 28.90
N TYR A 633 -32.53 4.43 28.16
CA TYR A 633 -32.35 4.63 26.73
C TYR A 633 -33.33 3.80 25.88
N TRP A 634 -33.95 2.77 26.46
CA TRP A 634 -34.89 1.90 25.76
C TRP A 634 -36.32 2.47 25.81
N ALA A 635 -37.01 2.46 24.66
CA ALA A 635 -38.41 2.86 24.57
C ALA A 635 -39.13 2.06 23.48
N GLU A 636 -40.25 1.41 23.84
CA GLU A 636 -41.04 0.60 22.91
C GLU A 636 -41.55 1.42 21.70
N LYS A 637 -41.89 2.69 21.92
CA LYS A 637 -42.37 3.61 20.87
C LYS A 637 -41.34 3.89 19.77
N GLU A 638 -40.05 3.67 20.04
CA GLU A 638 -38.98 3.86 19.05
C GLU A 638 -38.80 2.64 18.11
N ILE A 639 -39.48 1.52 18.37
CA ILE A 639 -39.42 0.32 17.52
C ILE A 639 -40.25 0.54 16.24
N ASP A 640 -39.65 0.22 15.09
CA ASP A 640 -40.29 0.29 13.77
C ASP A 640 -41.52 -0.64 13.69
N SER A 641 -42.61 -0.17 13.08
CA SER A 641 -43.90 -0.89 13.05
C SER A 641 -43.79 -2.32 12.50
N LYS A 642 -43.04 -2.52 11.41
CA LYS A 642 -42.84 -3.86 10.82
C LYS A 642 -42.05 -4.78 11.73
N THR A 643 -41.08 -4.22 12.46
CA THR A 643 -40.30 -4.98 13.44
C THR A 643 -41.18 -5.36 14.63
N LYS A 644 -42.05 -4.45 15.07
CA LYS A 644 -43.01 -4.69 16.15
C LYS A 644 -44.01 -5.79 15.78
N GLU A 645 -44.62 -5.74 14.60
CA GLU A 645 -45.48 -6.81 14.07
C GLU A 645 -44.76 -8.17 14.07
N ARG A 646 -43.50 -8.18 13.63
CA ARG A 646 -42.69 -9.40 13.60
C ARG A 646 -42.39 -9.94 15.00
N ILE A 647 -42.09 -9.08 15.97
CA ILE A 647 -41.89 -9.48 17.37
C ILE A 647 -43.18 -10.08 17.92
N ILE A 648 -44.34 -9.46 17.65
CA ILE A 648 -45.65 -9.98 18.08
C ILE A 648 -45.89 -11.38 17.50
N LYS A 649 -45.62 -11.61 16.21
CA LYS A 649 -45.74 -12.95 15.60
C LYS A 649 -44.81 -13.99 16.23
N ILE A 650 -43.59 -13.59 16.61
CA ILE A 650 -42.63 -14.47 17.29
C ILE A 650 -43.15 -14.85 18.69
N VAL A 651 -43.70 -13.88 19.42
CA VAL A 651 -44.26 -14.07 20.77
C VAL A 651 -45.53 -14.92 20.73
N ASN A 652 -46.42 -14.69 19.76
CA ASN A 652 -47.69 -15.41 19.61
C ASN A 652 -47.53 -16.82 18.99
N GLY A 653 -46.34 -17.18 18.51
CA GLY A 653 -46.07 -18.48 17.88
C GLY A 653 -46.66 -18.67 16.47
N GLU A 654 -47.16 -17.60 15.84
CA GLU A 654 -47.78 -17.66 14.51
C GLU A 654 -46.77 -18.06 13.42
N TYR A 655 -47.15 -18.97 12.52
CA TYR A 655 -46.30 -19.37 11.39
C TYR A 655 -46.24 -18.26 10.32
N ASP A 656 -45.02 -17.92 9.89
CA ASP A 656 -44.72 -16.90 8.87
C ASP A 656 -43.54 -17.44 8.05
N GLU A 657 -43.76 -17.66 6.76
CA GLU A 657 -42.76 -18.16 5.80
C GLU A 657 -41.51 -17.27 5.74
N ASN A 658 -41.61 -16.00 6.15
CA ASN A 658 -40.51 -15.02 6.13
C ASN A 658 -39.66 -15.01 7.42
N ILE A 659 -39.98 -15.87 8.40
CA ILE A 659 -39.24 -15.99 9.68
C ILE A 659 -38.65 -17.40 9.77
N ARG A 660 -37.33 -17.52 9.63
CA ARG A 660 -36.64 -18.82 9.72
C ARG A 660 -36.80 -19.47 11.09
N ASP A 661 -36.88 -20.80 11.11
CA ASP A 661 -37.02 -21.62 12.32
C ASP A 661 -35.94 -21.32 13.38
N ARG A 662 -34.70 -21.08 12.95
CA ARG A 662 -33.58 -20.74 13.84
C ARG A 662 -33.81 -19.44 14.63
N VAL A 663 -34.53 -18.48 14.07
CA VAL A 663 -34.87 -17.23 14.77
C VAL A 663 -35.89 -17.52 15.86
N ARG A 664 -36.87 -18.39 15.58
CA ARG A 664 -37.85 -18.87 16.55
C ARG A 664 -37.17 -19.66 17.67
N GLU A 665 -36.34 -20.65 17.34
CA GLU A 665 -35.58 -21.47 18.29
C GLU A 665 -34.74 -20.63 19.28
N LYS A 666 -34.11 -19.56 18.79
CA LYS A 666 -33.28 -18.69 19.62
C LYS A 666 -34.07 -17.63 20.38
N ALA A 667 -35.29 -17.33 19.92
CA ALA A 667 -36.22 -16.41 20.56
C ALA A 667 -37.24 -17.10 21.49
N LEU A 668 -37.19 -18.44 21.61
CA LEU A 668 -38.07 -19.24 22.48
C LEU A 668 -38.12 -18.77 23.95
N LYS A 669 -37.10 -18.03 24.42
CA LYS A 669 -37.01 -17.51 25.79
C LYS A 669 -37.69 -16.14 25.98
N PHE A 670 -38.26 -15.55 24.93
CA PHE A 670 -38.83 -14.21 24.96
C PHE A 670 -40.36 -14.27 24.88
N GLU A 671 -41.00 -14.08 26.03
CA GLU A 671 -42.46 -14.19 26.19
C GLU A 671 -43.18 -12.84 26.07
N SER A 672 -42.44 -11.72 26.13
CA SER A 672 -42.98 -10.37 26.04
C SER A 672 -42.10 -9.46 25.18
N ILE A 673 -42.65 -8.33 24.71
CA ILE A 673 -41.92 -7.31 23.94
C ILE A 673 -40.76 -6.71 24.74
N GLU A 674 -40.90 -6.62 26.06
CA GLU A 674 -39.87 -6.07 26.95
C GLU A 674 -38.60 -6.93 26.96
N ASN A 675 -38.73 -8.24 26.73
CA ASN A 675 -37.58 -9.15 26.69
C ASN A 675 -36.71 -8.95 25.42
N PHE A 676 -37.16 -8.13 24.45
CA PHE A 676 -36.39 -7.77 23.25
C PHE A 676 -35.52 -6.51 23.44
N ARG A 677 -35.28 -6.07 24.67
CA ARG A 677 -34.28 -5.05 25.02
C ARG A 677 -32.88 -5.65 25.19
N GLY A 678 -31.84 -4.84 25.00
CA GLY A 678 -30.45 -5.27 25.25
C GLY A 678 -29.90 -6.37 24.33
N LEU A 679 -30.53 -6.63 23.19
CA LEU A 679 -30.16 -7.77 22.34
C LEU A 679 -28.76 -7.60 21.73
N PRO A 680 -27.97 -8.69 21.61
CA PRO A 680 -26.72 -8.66 20.86
C PRO A 680 -26.99 -8.38 19.38
N THR A 681 -26.07 -7.69 18.70
CA THR A 681 -26.26 -7.20 17.32
C THR A 681 -26.68 -8.30 16.35
N TRP A 682 -26.19 -9.53 16.53
CA TRP A 682 -26.56 -10.65 15.67
C TRP A 682 -28.03 -11.02 15.80
N LEU A 683 -28.55 -11.08 17.03
CA LEU A 683 -29.94 -11.42 17.32
C LEU A 683 -30.88 -10.29 16.89
N ALA A 684 -30.53 -9.04 17.21
CA ALA A 684 -31.25 -7.86 16.73
C ALA A 684 -31.34 -7.83 15.19
N SER A 685 -30.26 -8.23 14.49
CA SER A 685 -30.27 -8.33 13.03
C SER A 685 -31.21 -9.41 12.50
N TYR A 686 -31.28 -10.57 13.15
CA TYR A 686 -32.24 -11.62 12.79
C TYR A 686 -33.69 -11.19 13.05
N VAL A 687 -33.96 -10.54 14.18
CA VAL A 687 -35.31 -10.05 14.51
C VAL A 687 -35.77 -9.02 13.47
N VAL A 688 -34.90 -8.09 13.06
CA VAL A 688 -35.27 -7.04 12.09
C VAL A 688 -35.26 -7.53 10.64
N TYR A 689 -34.23 -8.27 10.24
CA TYR A 689 -33.94 -8.58 8.82
C TYR A 689 -33.87 -10.06 8.46
N ASP A 690 -34.11 -10.97 9.41
CA ASP A 690 -33.98 -12.43 9.24
C ASP A 690 -32.56 -12.90 8.85
N ARG A 691 -31.54 -12.05 9.00
CA ARG A 691 -30.15 -12.36 8.66
C ARG A 691 -29.17 -11.48 9.42
N HIS A 692 -27.92 -11.94 9.60
CA HIS A 692 -26.86 -11.13 10.24
C HIS A 692 -25.61 -10.91 9.37
N SER A 693 -24.98 -11.98 8.88
CA SER A 693 -23.73 -11.90 8.09
C SER A 693 -23.79 -12.70 6.78
N GLU A 694 -24.96 -13.26 6.50
CA GLU A 694 -25.23 -14.06 5.31
C GLU A 694 -25.39 -13.13 4.09
N SER A 695 -24.77 -13.51 2.97
CA SER A 695 -24.89 -12.80 1.70
C SER A 695 -26.34 -12.84 1.19
N VAL A 696 -26.83 -11.69 0.73
CA VAL A 696 -28.15 -11.54 0.10
C VAL A 696 -28.27 -12.41 -1.16
N ASP A 697 -27.17 -12.54 -1.90
CA ASP A 697 -27.09 -13.22 -3.18
C ASP A 697 -26.45 -14.62 -3.03
N ASN A 698 -27.10 -15.53 -2.31
CA ASN A 698 -26.74 -16.95 -2.32
C ASN A 698 -27.32 -17.64 -3.57
N THR A 699 -27.06 -17.10 -4.76
CA THR A 699 -27.54 -17.69 -6.01
C THR A 699 -26.61 -18.81 -6.47
N LYS A 700 -27.18 -20.00 -6.71
CA LYS A 700 -26.52 -21.11 -7.40
C LYS A 700 -26.47 -20.78 -8.90
N TRP A 701 -25.29 -20.85 -9.50
CA TRP A 701 -25.12 -20.71 -10.94
C TRP A 701 -25.46 -22.05 -11.59
N LYS A 702 -26.45 -22.05 -12.49
CA LYS A 702 -26.97 -23.26 -13.13
C LYS A 702 -26.35 -23.48 -14.50
N SER A 703 -25.89 -22.40 -15.13
CA SER A 703 -25.30 -22.44 -16.47
C SER A 703 -24.02 -21.60 -16.59
N PRO A 704 -23.17 -21.87 -17.58
CA PRO A 704 -22.05 -20.98 -17.93
C PRO A 704 -22.47 -19.53 -18.21
N GLY A 705 -23.70 -19.29 -18.70
CA GLY A 705 -24.24 -17.96 -18.98
C GLY A 705 -24.42 -17.09 -17.73
N ASP A 706 -24.61 -17.69 -16.55
CA ASP A 706 -24.67 -16.96 -15.28
C ASP A 706 -23.32 -16.29 -14.96
N ILE A 707 -22.21 -16.95 -15.32
CA ILE A 707 -20.86 -16.40 -15.19
C ILE A 707 -20.69 -15.20 -16.14
N ASP A 708 -21.18 -15.30 -17.38
CA ASP A 708 -21.10 -14.21 -18.34
C ASP A 708 -21.92 -12.99 -17.91
N LYS A 709 -23.13 -13.21 -17.36
CA LYS A 709 -23.95 -12.15 -16.76
C LYS A 709 -23.20 -11.46 -15.62
N PHE A 710 -22.63 -12.23 -14.68
CA PHE A 710 -21.82 -11.69 -13.60
C PHE A 710 -20.62 -10.89 -14.15
N LEU A 711 -19.87 -11.42 -15.11
CA LEU A 711 -18.72 -10.73 -15.71
C LEU A 711 -19.11 -9.43 -16.43
N SER A 712 -20.32 -9.35 -16.99
CA SER A 712 -20.84 -8.13 -17.64
C SER A 712 -21.25 -7.05 -16.63
N GLU A 713 -21.84 -7.45 -15.49
CA GLU A 713 -22.25 -6.56 -14.40
C GLU A 713 -21.07 -6.19 -13.49
N PHE A 714 -20.03 -7.01 -13.46
CA PHE A 714 -18.88 -6.83 -12.58
C PHE A 714 -18.13 -5.54 -12.91
N LYS A 715 -18.29 -4.56 -12.02
CA LYS A 715 -17.68 -3.25 -12.17
C LYS A 715 -16.15 -3.36 -12.06
N GLN A 716 -15.46 -3.00 -13.13
CA GLN A 716 -14.00 -2.94 -13.15
C GLN A 716 -13.45 -2.00 -12.07
N HIS A 717 -12.38 -2.42 -11.40
CA HIS A 717 -11.73 -1.76 -10.26
C HIS A 717 -12.62 -1.67 -9.01
N SER A 718 -13.57 -2.60 -8.86
CA SER A 718 -14.34 -2.75 -7.62
C SER A 718 -13.49 -3.34 -6.49
N LEU A 719 -12.49 -4.16 -6.82
CA LEU A 719 -11.56 -4.71 -5.83
C LEU A 719 -10.38 -3.76 -5.61
N ARG A 720 -9.90 -3.72 -4.36
CA ARG A 720 -8.77 -2.86 -3.96
C ARG A 720 -7.47 -3.16 -4.73
N ASN A 721 -7.30 -4.39 -5.22
CA ASN A 721 -6.12 -4.81 -5.96
C ASN A 721 -6.50 -5.21 -7.39
N PRO A 722 -6.07 -4.44 -8.42
CA PRO A 722 -6.40 -4.72 -9.82
C PRO A 722 -5.79 -6.03 -10.34
N ILE A 723 -4.63 -6.46 -9.82
CA ILE A 723 -4.01 -7.74 -10.21
C ILE A 723 -4.92 -8.89 -9.79
N VAL A 724 -5.45 -8.83 -8.56
CA VAL A 724 -6.34 -9.86 -8.03
C VAL A 724 -7.65 -9.89 -8.81
N GLU A 725 -8.19 -8.72 -9.17
CA GLU A 725 -9.37 -8.64 -10.01
C GLU A 725 -9.17 -9.28 -11.38
N GLN A 726 -8.01 -9.04 -11.99
CA GLN A 726 -7.64 -9.65 -13.26
C GLN A 726 -7.50 -11.17 -13.15
N VAL A 727 -6.84 -11.67 -12.09
CA VAL A 727 -6.72 -13.12 -11.85
C VAL A 727 -8.10 -13.74 -11.63
N LEU A 728 -8.96 -13.09 -10.84
CA LEU A 728 -10.31 -13.58 -10.52
C LEU A 728 -11.21 -13.66 -11.76
N THR A 729 -11.26 -12.59 -12.55
CA THR A 729 -12.06 -12.54 -13.79
C THR A 729 -11.56 -13.54 -14.83
N GLU A 730 -10.24 -13.72 -14.97
CA GLU A 730 -9.69 -14.77 -15.82
C GLU A 730 -9.95 -16.16 -15.27
N THR A 731 -9.96 -16.36 -13.95
CA THR A 731 -10.32 -17.65 -13.33
C THR A 731 -11.75 -18.03 -13.68
N LEU A 732 -12.70 -17.10 -13.53
CA LEU A 732 -14.10 -17.34 -13.90
C LEU A 732 -14.26 -17.69 -15.38
N ARG A 733 -13.51 -17.04 -16.28
CA ARG A 733 -13.50 -17.38 -17.71
C ARG A 733 -12.96 -18.78 -17.97
N VAL A 734 -11.85 -19.15 -17.32
CA VAL A 734 -11.29 -20.50 -17.42
C VAL A 734 -12.29 -21.54 -16.92
N VAL A 735 -12.93 -21.31 -15.77
CA VAL A 735 -13.95 -22.23 -15.23
C VAL A 735 -15.15 -22.34 -16.17
N ARG A 736 -15.64 -21.23 -16.71
CA ARG A 736 -16.72 -21.21 -17.73
C ARG A 736 -16.33 -22.03 -18.96
N ASP A 737 -15.12 -21.86 -19.47
CA ASP A 737 -14.62 -22.57 -20.66
C ASP A 737 -14.49 -24.08 -20.39
N ILE A 738 -14.01 -24.46 -19.19
CA ILE A 738 -13.95 -25.86 -18.76
C ILE A 738 -15.35 -26.46 -18.67
N TRP A 739 -16.31 -25.75 -18.07
CA TRP A 739 -17.69 -26.20 -17.95
C TRP A 739 -18.35 -26.37 -19.32
N THR A 740 -18.09 -25.45 -20.25
CA THR A 740 -18.64 -25.51 -21.61
C THR A 740 -18.03 -26.67 -22.40
N HIS A 741 -16.70 -26.84 -22.36
CA HIS A 741 -15.99 -27.81 -23.18
C HIS A 741 -16.08 -29.25 -22.65
N PHE A 742 -15.92 -29.47 -21.35
CA PHE A 742 -15.94 -30.81 -20.76
C PHE A 742 -17.30 -31.21 -20.20
N GLY A 743 -18.13 -30.23 -19.82
CA GLY A 743 -19.45 -30.47 -19.23
C GLY A 743 -20.62 -30.27 -20.17
N ASN A 744 -20.40 -29.84 -21.42
CA ASN A 744 -21.46 -29.50 -22.39
C ASN A 744 -22.54 -28.56 -21.80
N GLY A 745 -22.18 -27.71 -20.83
CA GLY A 745 -23.10 -26.81 -20.14
C GLY A 745 -24.12 -27.50 -19.21
N LYS A 746 -23.95 -28.78 -18.88
CA LYS A 746 -24.83 -29.52 -17.98
C LYS A 746 -24.87 -28.89 -16.59
N GLU A 747 -26.06 -28.73 -16.02
CA GLU A 747 -26.25 -28.25 -14.64
C GLU A 747 -25.57 -29.21 -13.65
N GLY A 748 -24.85 -28.67 -12.67
CA GLY A 748 -24.18 -29.47 -11.64
C GLY A 748 -23.01 -30.32 -12.15
N PHE A 749 -22.28 -29.86 -13.18
CA PHE A 749 -21.14 -30.60 -13.74
C PHE A 749 -19.99 -30.84 -12.76
N PHE A 750 -19.72 -29.88 -11.86
CA PHE A 750 -18.66 -30.01 -10.86
C PHE A 750 -19.25 -30.54 -9.54
N ASP A 751 -18.73 -31.68 -9.08
CA ASP A 751 -19.11 -32.24 -7.76
C ASP A 751 -18.35 -31.52 -6.64
N GLU A 752 -17.05 -31.25 -6.84
CA GLU A 752 -16.20 -30.54 -5.87
C GLU A 752 -15.22 -29.58 -6.58
N ILE A 753 -14.93 -28.44 -5.94
CA ILE A 753 -13.89 -27.50 -6.37
C ILE A 753 -12.84 -27.36 -5.28
N HIS A 754 -11.58 -27.62 -5.63
CA HIS A 754 -10.43 -27.46 -4.75
C HIS A 754 -9.58 -26.27 -5.20
N VAL A 755 -9.20 -25.39 -4.27
CA VAL A 755 -8.49 -24.15 -4.63
C VAL A 755 -7.28 -23.90 -3.74
N GLU A 756 -6.10 -23.74 -4.37
CA GLU A 756 -4.91 -23.15 -3.77
C GLU A 756 -4.77 -21.69 -4.22
N LEU A 757 -4.46 -20.82 -3.26
CA LEU A 757 -4.20 -19.40 -3.51
C LEU A 757 -2.72 -19.10 -3.19
N GLY A 758 -2.04 -18.45 -4.13
CA GLY A 758 -0.65 -18.02 -3.96
C GLY A 758 -0.45 -17.14 -2.72
N ARG A 759 0.61 -17.40 -1.96
CA ARG A 759 0.94 -16.68 -0.70
C ARG A 759 1.02 -15.16 -0.89
N GLU A 760 1.49 -14.70 -2.04
CA GLU A 760 1.59 -13.28 -2.39
C GLU A 760 0.22 -12.61 -2.57
N MET A 761 -0.75 -13.32 -3.15
CA MET A 761 -2.12 -12.80 -3.27
C MET A 761 -2.83 -12.77 -1.93
N LYS A 762 -2.54 -13.74 -1.05
CA LYS A 762 -3.12 -13.76 0.29
C LYS A 762 -2.61 -12.56 1.12
N ASN A 763 -1.32 -12.25 1.11
CA ASN A 763 -0.70 -11.35 2.11
C ASN A 763 -0.86 -9.85 1.80
N PRO A 764 -1.09 -8.98 2.82
CA PRO A 764 -0.95 -7.52 2.70
C PRO A 764 0.48 -7.09 2.33
N ALA A 765 0.61 -5.88 1.77
CA ALA A 765 1.87 -5.28 1.33
C ALA A 765 3.02 -5.37 2.36
N ASN A 766 2.76 -4.97 3.61
CA ASN A 766 3.78 -4.99 4.68
C ASN A 766 4.28 -6.41 5.00
N ILE A 767 3.38 -7.40 4.96
CA ILE A 767 3.75 -8.80 5.21
C ILE A 767 4.54 -9.35 4.04
N ARG A 768 4.15 -9.03 2.79
CA ARG A 768 4.93 -9.40 1.60
C ARG A 768 6.35 -8.84 1.65
N LYS A 769 6.52 -7.56 1.99
CA LYS A 769 7.85 -6.93 2.17
C LYS A 769 8.70 -7.68 3.20
N LYS A 770 8.14 -8.01 4.36
CA LYS A 770 8.85 -8.80 5.40
C LYS A 770 9.22 -10.20 4.90
N MET A 771 8.32 -10.87 4.18
CA MET A 771 8.57 -12.20 3.62
C MET A 771 9.68 -12.15 2.55
N ALA A 772 9.62 -11.20 1.62
CA ALA A 772 10.65 -11.03 0.59
C ALA A 772 12.02 -10.73 1.21
N GLY A 773 12.06 -9.87 2.24
CA GLY A 773 13.29 -9.60 3.01
C GLY A 773 13.85 -10.86 3.66
N ARG A 774 13.01 -11.64 4.35
CA ARG A 774 13.41 -12.94 4.94
C ARG A 774 13.89 -13.94 3.89
N MET A 775 13.23 -14.03 2.74
CA MET A 775 13.64 -14.92 1.65
C MET A 775 15.01 -14.52 1.08
N THR A 776 15.25 -13.22 0.90
CA THR A 776 16.55 -12.70 0.42
C THR A 776 17.66 -12.98 1.41
N VAL A 777 17.40 -12.77 2.71
CA VAL A 777 18.34 -13.13 3.78
C VAL A 777 18.63 -14.63 3.75
N ASN A 778 17.59 -15.47 3.73
CA ASN A 778 17.75 -16.93 3.68
C ASN A 778 18.53 -17.40 2.44
N GLU A 779 18.31 -16.79 1.28
CA GLU A 779 19.04 -17.11 0.04
C GLU A 779 20.50 -16.69 0.14
N ASN A 780 20.79 -15.49 0.65
CA ASN A 780 22.16 -15.03 0.88
C ASN A 780 22.89 -15.90 1.91
N THR A 781 22.23 -16.26 3.01
CA THR A 781 22.76 -17.18 4.02
C THR A 781 23.07 -18.54 3.40
N ASN A 782 22.12 -19.14 2.67
CA ASN A 782 22.32 -20.42 1.99
C ASN A 782 23.48 -20.36 0.97
N ASN A 783 23.62 -19.25 0.23
CA ASN A 783 24.72 -19.06 -0.72
C ASN A 783 26.06 -18.89 -0.02
N ARG A 784 26.12 -18.09 1.06
CA ARG A 784 27.33 -17.93 1.88
C ARG A 784 27.78 -19.26 2.44
N ILE A 785 26.87 -20.04 3.01
CA ILE A 785 27.16 -21.36 3.55
C ILE A 785 27.67 -22.31 2.47
N ARG A 786 27.11 -22.26 1.26
CA ARG A 786 27.63 -23.06 0.15
C ARG A 786 29.06 -22.64 -0.22
N LEU A 787 29.36 -21.35 -0.25
CA LEU A 787 30.71 -20.85 -0.51
C LEU A 787 31.69 -21.29 0.58
N LEU A 788 31.30 -21.18 1.86
CA LEU A 788 32.08 -21.70 2.99
C LEU A 788 32.32 -23.20 2.86
N LEU A 789 31.30 -23.98 2.50
CA LEU A 789 31.45 -25.42 2.25
C LEU A 789 32.35 -25.72 1.05
N LYS A 790 32.46 -24.83 0.06
CA LYS A 790 33.39 -25.01 -1.07
C LYS A 790 34.83 -24.66 -0.68
N GLU A 791 35.03 -23.58 0.07
CA GLU A 791 36.35 -23.23 0.60
C GLU A 791 36.87 -24.36 1.50
N LEU A 792 36.01 -24.93 2.35
CA LEU A 792 36.33 -26.09 3.17
C LEU A 792 36.61 -27.39 2.38
N ILE A 793 36.17 -27.48 1.11
CA ILE A 793 36.52 -28.60 0.22
C ILE A 793 37.89 -28.40 -0.42
N ASN A 794 38.29 -27.14 -0.62
CA ASN A 794 39.56 -26.77 -1.26
C ASN A 794 40.71 -26.57 -0.25
N ASP A 795 40.44 -26.74 1.05
CA ASP A 795 41.42 -26.62 2.12
C ASP A 795 42.04 -27.99 2.40
N ASP A 796 43.35 -28.10 2.19
CA ASP A 796 44.10 -29.36 2.27
C ASP A 796 44.15 -29.94 3.70
N GLU A 797 43.78 -29.16 4.73
CA GLU A 797 43.78 -29.60 6.14
C GLU A 797 42.45 -30.27 6.60
N VAL A 798 41.42 -30.32 5.76
CA VAL A 798 40.08 -30.85 6.11
C VAL A 798 39.94 -32.32 5.68
N GLU A 799 40.13 -33.26 6.62
CA GLU A 799 39.88 -34.69 6.37
C GLU A 799 38.37 -35.04 6.44
N GLY A 800 37.72 -35.19 5.27
CA GLY A 800 36.36 -35.73 5.13
C GLY A 800 35.68 -35.43 3.78
N ASP A 801 34.75 -36.28 3.32
CA ASP A 801 33.97 -36.10 2.07
C ASP A 801 32.88 -35.01 2.22
N VAL A 802 33.33 -33.74 2.33
CA VAL A 802 32.45 -32.57 2.47
C VAL A 802 31.74 -32.31 1.14
N ARG A 803 30.44 -32.58 1.07
CA ARG A 803 29.63 -32.31 -0.14
C ARG A 803 28.94 -30.95 -0.04
N SER A 804 29.39 -29.98 -0.83
CA SER A 804 28.84 -28.61 -0.91
C SER A 804 27.35 -28.55 -1.28
N TYR A 805 26.82 -29.60 -1.91
CA TYR A 805 25.42 -29.70 -2.32
C TYR A 805 24.51 -30.50 -1.36
N SER A 806 25.05 -31.08 -0.28
CA SER A 806 24.23 -31.84 0.67
C SER A 806 23.34 -30.92 1.53
N PRO A 807 22.01 -31.14 1.57
CA PRO A 807 21.10 -30.36 2.42
C PRO A 807 21.46 -30.45 3.91
N SER A 808 21.96 -31.60 4.38
CA SER A 808 22.36 -31.79 5.78
C SER A 808 23.52 -30.87 6.18
N HIS A 809 24.57 -30.75 5.35
CA HIS A 809 25.73 -29.90 5.61
C HIS A 809 25.40 -28.40 5.52
N GLN A 810 24.52 -28.02 4.59
CA GLN A 810 24.04 -26.63 4.48
C GLN A 810 23.18 -26.22 5.68
N ASP A 811 22.32 -27.12 6.19
CA ASP A 811 21.47 -26.85 7.35
C ASP A 811 22.29 -26.73 8.66
N ILE A 812 23.40 -27.47 8.81
CA ILE A 812 24.33 -27.39 9.96
C ILE A 812 24.95 -26.00 10.10
N LEU A 813 25.62 -25.51 9.06
CA LEU A 813 26.30 -24.20 9.07
C LEU A 813 25.31 -23.03 9.17
N LYS A 814 24.09 -23.21 8.63
CA LYS A 814 23.00 -22.23 8.77
C LYS A 814 22.58 -22.02 10.21
N ILE A 815 22.44 -23.12 10.93
CA ILE A 815 22.08 -23.12 12.33
C ILE A 815 23.20 -22.51 13.18
N TYR A 816 24.47 -22.76 12.82
CA TYR A 816 25.64 -22.17 13.47
C TYR A 816 25.67 -20.63 13.33
N GLU A 817 25.55 -20.08 12.13
CA GLU A 817 25.57 -18.63 11.90
C GLU A 817 24.33 -17.90 12.47
N GLU A 818 23.14 -18.50 12.37
CA GLU A 818 21.92 -17.92 12.94
C GLU A 818 21.96 -17.92 14.48
N GLY A 819 22.65 -18.89 15.09
CA GLY A 819 22.88 -18.97 16.53
C GLY A 819 23.87 -17.93 17.05
N VAL A 820 25.02 -17.78 16.39
CA VAL A 820 26.07 -16.81 16.77
C VAL A 820 25.58 -15.36 16.73
N TYR A 821 24.72 -15.00 15.77
CA TYR A 821 24.17 -13.63 15.68
C TYR A 821 23.11 -13.28 16.74
N GLN A 822 22.54 -14.27 17.44
CA GLN A 822 21.44 -14.05 18.39
C GLN A 822 21.86 -14.14 19.87
N GLY A 823 23.09 -14.56 20.18
CA GLY A 823 23.52 -14.88 21.55
C GLY A 823 24.96 -14.48 21.92
N VAL A 824 25.27 -13.18 21.88
CA VAL A 824 26.31 -12.46 22.70
C VAL A 824 27.81 -12.78 22.49
N ASN A 825 28.61 -11.74 22.80
CA ASN A 825 30.06 -11.51 22.70
C ASN A 825 30.95 -12.58 23.38
N GLN A 826 32.06 -12.90 22.68
CA GLN A 826 33.18 -13.78 23.02
C GLN A 826 32.92 -15.29 22.92
N VAL A 827 33.68 -15.91 22.01
CA VAL A 827 33.80 -17.34 21.77
C VAL A 827 35.22 -17.73 22.22
N ASP A 828 35.34 -18.77 23.03
CA ASP A 828 36.61 -19.29 23.58
C ASP A 828 37.27 -20.31 22.64
N ASP A 829 38.61 -20.36 22.66
CA ASP A 829 39.47 -21.09 21.72
C ASP A 829 39.38 -22.64 21.80
N GLU A 830 38.62 -23.20 22.73
CA GLU A 830 38.49 -24.66 22.88
C GLU A 830 37.50 -25.33 21.89
N ILE A 831 36.71 -24.53 21.16
CA ILE A 831 35.71 -25.01 20.20
C ILE A 831 36.35 -25.48 18.87
N GLU A 832 37.61 -25.13 18.60
CA GLU A 832 38.36 -25.58 17.42
C GLU A 832 38.75 -27.07 17.48
N LYS A 833 38.90 -27.66 18.68
CA LYS A 833 39.37 -29.05 18.85
C LYS A 833 38.32 -30.12 18.58
N ILE A 834 37.03 -29.77 18.51
CA ILE A 834 35.93 -30.73 18.25
C ILE A 834 35.65 -30.89 16.75
N ARG A 835 36.34 -30.11 15.90
CA ARG A 835 36.09 -29.98 14.46
C ARG A 835 36.59 -31.15 13.59
N LYS A 836 37.14 -32.23 14.16
CA LYS A 836 37.87 -33.29 13.42
C LYS A 836 37.25 -34.69 13.45
N ASN A 837 35.91 -34.86 13.34
CA ASN A 837 35.37 -36.11 12.79
C ASN A 837 33.94 -36.04 12.24
N ALA A 838 33.67 -36.91 11.26
CA ALA A 838 32.72 -36.73 10.17
C ALA A 838 31.23 -37.04 10.47
N SER A 839 30.36 -36.14 9.98
CA SER A 839 28.91 -36.31 9.68
C SER A 839 27.93 -36.46 10.84
N PRO A 840 27.52 -35.38 11.54
CA PRO A 840 26.47 -35.46 12.55
C PRO A 840 25.06 -35.56 11.94
N THR A 841 24.19 -36.38 12.56
CA THR A 841 22.80 -36.56 12.14
C THR A 841 21.92 -35.35 12.51
N THR A 842 20.76 -35.18 11.85
CA THR A 842 19.78 -34.10 12.18
C THR A 842 19.32 -34.11 13.64
N ALA A 843 19.44 -35.25 14.34
CA ALA A 843 19.14 -35.37 15.76
C ALA A 843 20.26 -34.78 16.63
N GLU A 844 21.53 -35.10 16.33
CA GLU A 844 22.71 -34.58 17.03
C GLU A 844 22.84 -33.05 16.89
N ILE A 845 22.53 -32.50 15.71
CA ILE A 845 22.51 -31.05 15.47
C ILE A 845 21.44 -30.35 16.32
N ARG A 846 20.29 -31.01 16.52
CA ARG A 846 19.23 -30.50 17.40
C ARG A 846 19.64 -30.57 18.87
N LYS A 847 20.32 -31.65 19.31
CA LYS A 847 20.87 -31.76 20.67
C LYS A 847 21.84 -30.62 20.96
N TYR A 848 22.77 -30.35 20.03
CA TYR A 848 23.73 -29.24 20.13
C TYR A 848 23.06 -27.86 20.20
N LYS A 849 22.06 -27.61 19.35
CA LYS A 849 21.31 -26.35 19.37
C LYS A 849 20.55 -26.13 20.68
N LEU A 850 19.94 -27.17 21.23
CA LEU A 850 19.21 -27.10 22.49
C LEU A 850 20.15 -26.88 23.68
N TRP A 851 21.32 -27.51 23.66
CA TRP A 851 22.38 -27.35 24.67
C TRP A 851 22.88 -25.91 24.78
N LEU A 852 23.09 -25.22 23.64
CA LEU A 852 23.43 -23.79 23.62
C LEU A 852 22.29 -22.91 24.13
N ASP A 853 21.05 -23.16 23.70
CA ASP A 853 19.86 -22.36 24.03
C ASP A 853 19.54 -22.36 25.54
N GLN A 854 19.97 -23.40 26.26
CA GLN A 854 19.78 -23.55 27.71
C GLN A 854 21.02 -23.23 28.55
N GLY A 855 22.08 -22.66 27.95
CA GLY A 855 23.27 -22.24 28.68
C GLY A 855 24.12 -23.38 29.24
N TYR A 856 24.20 -24.50 28.50
CA TYR A 856 24.98 -25.70 28.84
C TYR A 856 24.49 -26.49 30.07
N ILE A 857 23.35 -26.11 30.66
CA ILE A 857 22.82 -26.66 31.90
C ILE A 857 21.49 -27.37 31.63
N SER A 858 21.27 -28.53 32.26
CA SER A 858 19.97 -29.22 32.20
C SER A 858 18.92 -28.41 32.98
N PRO A 859 17.78 -28.01 32.35
CA PRO A 859 16.77 -27.19 33.02
C PRO A 859 16.18 -27.84 34.27
N TYR A 860 16.08 -29.17 34.30
CA TYR A 860 15.40 -29.92 35.36
C TYR A 860 16.27 -30.25 36.56
N THR A 861 17.59 -30.36 36.37
CA THR A 861 18.54 -30.82 37.40
C THR A 861 19.55 -29.75 37.79
N GLY A 862 19.72 -28.71 36.96
CA GLY A 862 20.70 -27.64 37.19
C GLY A 862 22.15 -28.10 37.02
N LYS A 863 22.40 -29.35 36.58
CA LYS A 863 23.74 -29.87 36.32
C LYS A 863 24.23 -29.46 34.93
N VAL A 864 25.54 -29.21 34.83
CA VAL A 864 26.22 -28.93 33.56
C VAL A 864 26.21 -30.20 32.71
N ILE A 865 25.83 -30.06 31.43
CA ILE A 865 25.87 -31.13 30.45
C ILE A 865 27.23 -31.05 29.73
N PRO A 866 28.15 -32.01 29.95
CA PRO A 866 29.44 -32.01 29.27
C PRO A 866 29.26 -32.27 27.77
N LEU A 867 29.95 -31.50 26.93
CA LEU A 867 29.84 -31.64 25.47
C LEU A 867 30.27 -33.03 24.97
N SER A 868 31.24 -33.66 25.65
CA SER A 868 31.69 -35.04 25.39
C SER A 868 30.58 -36.09 25.57
N SER A 869 29.61 -35.81 26.44
CA SER A 869 28.50 -36.72 26.78
C SER A 869 27.19 -36.31 26.10
N LEU A 870 27.09 -35.12 25.50
CA LEU A 870 25.86 -34.64 24.86
C LEU A 870 25.36 -35.56 23.73
N PHE A 871 26.29 -36.21 23.04
CA PHE A 871 25.99 -37.09 21.91
C PHE A 871 25.80 -38.56 22.31
N THR A 872 26.01 -38.92 23.58
CA THR A 872 25.76 -40.28 24.07
C THR A 872 24.26 -40.52 24.31
N THR A 873 23.92 -41.76 24.68
CA THR A 873 22.56 -42.17 25.07
C THR A 873 22.11 -41.58 26.40
N ASP A 874 23.02 -40.96 27.15
CA ASP A 874 22.79 -40.45 28.51
C ASP A 874 21.94 -39.16 28.50
N TYR A 875 21.85 -38.48 27.35
CA TYR A 875 21.06 -37.26 27.17
C TYR A 875 20.10 -37.36 25.98
N GLN A 876 18.86 -36.96 26.20
CA GLN A 876 17.79 -37.01 25.21
C GLN A 876 17.12 -35.65 24.99
N ILE A 877 16.54 -35.49 23.80
CA ILE A 877 15.67 -34.35 23.51
C ILE A 877 14.32 -34.62 24.15
N GLU A 878 13.92 -33.69 25.00
CA GLU A 878 12.74 -33.75 25.85
C GLU A 878 11.70 -32.74 25.34
N HIS A 879 10.42 -33.11 25.33
CA HIS A 879 9.32 -32.22 24.95
C HIS A 879 8.73 -31.52 26.19
N ILE A 880 8.97 -30.22 26.30
CA ILE A 880 8.57 -29.37 27.44
C ILE A 880 7.12 -29.64 27.86
N ILE A 881 6.20 -29.67 26.90
CA ILE A 881 4.87 -30.23 27.08
C ILE A 881 4.82 -31.54 26.27
N PRO A 882 4.48 -32.68 26.90
CA PRO A 882 4.51 -34.00 26.28
C PRO A 882 3.76 -34.02 24.97
N GLN A 883 4.36 -34.67 23.97
CA GLN A 883 3.78 -34.78 22.63
C GLN A 883 2.37 -35.39 22.67
N ALA A 884 2.08 -36.34 23.57
CA ALA A 884 0.76 -36.95 23.69
C ALA A 884 -0.35 -35.97 24.14
N ARG A 885 0.02 -34.86 24.79
CA ARG A 885 -0.92 -33.83 25.31
C ARG A 885 -0.90 -32.57 24.47
N TYR A 886 0.29 -32.05 24.15
CA TYR A 886 0.47 -30.85 23.34
C TYR A 886 1.38 -31.12 22.17
N PHE A 887 0.78 -30.97 21.03
CA PHE A 887 1.25 -31.50 19.79
C PHE A 887 2.01 -30.40 19.02
N ASP A 888 3.21 -30.06 19.52
CA ASP A 888 4.13 -29.07 18.96
C ASP A 888 5.59 -29.60 18.92
N ASP A 889 6.14 -29.87 17.71
CA ASP A 889 7.52 -30.40 17.51
C ASP A 889 8.56 -29.29 17.40
N SER A 890 8.12 -28.04 17.46
CA SER A 890 9.00 -26.91 17.20
C SER A 890 10.10 -26.84 18.25
N LEU A 891 11.21 -26.20 17.89
CA LEU A 891 12.32 -25.95 18.81
C LEU A 891 11.91 -25.18 20.07
N SER A 892 10.76 -24.49 20.06
CA SER A 892 10.22 -23.80 21.23
C SER A 892 9.51 -24.73 22.22
N ASN A 893 9.22 -25.99 21.87
CA ASN A 893 8.66 -27.01 22.78
C ASN A 893 9.69 -28.09 23.16
N LYS A 894 10.99 -27.88 22.90
CA LYS A 894 12.04 -28.88 23.16
C LYS A 894 13.14 -28.35 24.07
N VAL A 895 13.67 -29.20 24.95
CA VAL A 895 14.88 -28.99 25.74
C VAL A 895 15.74 -30.25 25.70
N ILE A 896 16.98 -30.19 26.22
CA ILE A 896 17.80 -31.39 26.40
C ILE A 896 18.04 -31.64 27.88
N CYS A 897 17.79 -32.87 28.32
CA CYS A 897 18.02 -33.33 29.67
C CYS A 897 18.55 -34.78 29.69
N GLU A 898 18.89 -35.25 30.88
CA GLU A 898 19.27 -36.63 31.15
C GLU A 898 18.15 -37.60 30.74
N SER A 899 18.50 -38.71 30.08
CA SER A 899 17.53 -39.68 29.54
C SER A 899 16.62 -40.26 30.62
N GLU A 900 17.17 -40.57 31.80
CA GLU A 900 16.44 -41.09 32.95
C GLU A 900 15.46 -40.03 33.52
N VAL A 901 15.78 -38.74 33.41
CA VAL A 901 14.87 -37.66 33.84
C VAL A 901 13.71 -37.52 32.84
N ASN A 902 13.97 -37.68 31.54
CA ASN A 902 12.95 -37.71 30.50
C ASN A 902 11.97 -38.88 30.69
N GLU A 903 12.49 -40.08 31.01
CA GLU A 903 11.66 -41.27 31.30
C GLU A 903 10.75 -41.08 32.53
N VAL A 904 11.27 -40.49 33.61
CA VAL A 904 10.48 -40.26 34.84
C VAL A 904 9.43 -39.16 34.64
N LYS A 905 9.69 -38.17 33.76
CA LYS A 905 8.73 -37.11 33.44
C LYS A 905 7.47 -37.65 32.76
N ASP A 906 7.65 -38.57 31.82
CA ASP A 906 6.58 -39.22 31.03
C ASP A 906 5.57 -38.20 30.47
N ASN A 907 4.26 -38.37 30.68
CA ASN A 907 3.21 -37.54 30.08
C ASN A 907 2.82 -36.30 30.91
N ARG A 908 3.74 -35.76 31.73
CA ARG A 908 3.54 -34.54 32.54
C ARG A 908 4.22 -33.32 31.91
N THR A 909 3.66 -32.12 32.09
CA THR A 909 4.33 -30.90 31.61
C THR A 909 5.61 -30.62 32.41
N ALA A 910 6.56 -29.85 31.85
CA ALA A 910 7.82 -29.52 32.50
C ALA A 910 7.63 -28.93 33.91
N TYR A 911 6.63 -28.05 34.05
CA TYR A 911 6.33 -27.37 35.30
C TYR A 911 5.55 -28.28 36.27
N GLU A 912 4.60 -29.07 35.76
CA GLU A 912 3.88 -30.10 36.53
C GLU A 912 4.84 -31.14 37.14
N PHE A 913 5.82 -31.58 36.35
CA PHE A 913 6.83 -32.55 36.76
C PHE A 913 7.73 -32.02 37.89
N ILE A 914 8.30 -30.82 37.75
CA ILE A 914 9.16 -30.23 38.78
C ILE A 914 8.39 -29.90 40.07
N LYS A 915 7.11 -29.52 39.97
CA LYS A 915 6.27 -29.26 41.14
C LYS A 915 5.94 -30.53 41.92
N ALA A 916 5.68 -31.65 41.22
CA ALA A 916 5.31 -32.93 41.81
C ALA A 916 6.50 -33.70 42.40
N GLU A 917 7.66 -33.70 41.74
CA GLU A 917 8.81 -34.57 42.07
C GLU A 917 10.02 -33.79 42.66
N LYS A 918 9.77 -32.59 43.20
CA LYS A 918 10.82 -31.69 43.70
C LYS A 918 11.81 -32.39 44.64
N GLY A 919 13.10 -32.30 44.35
CA GLY A 919 14.16 -32.83 45.20
C GLY A 919 14.31 -34.35 45.22
N ARG A 920 13.57 -35.10 44.38
CA ARG A 920 13.76 -36.54 44.18
C ARG A 920 15.16 -36.81 43.61
N ILE A 921 15.78 -37.88 44.12
CA ILE A 921 17.07 -38.37 43.65
C ILE A 921 16.80 -39.42 42.59
N ILE A 922 17.36 -39.22 41.39
CA ILE A 922 17.29 -40.14 40.26
C ILE A 922 18.69 -40.72 40.06
N GLU A 923 18.78 -42.04 39.97
CA GLU A 923 20.02 -42.75 39.63
C GLU A 923 20.20 -42.73 38.10
N LEU A 924 21.37 -42.28 37.64
CA LEU A 924 21.76 -42.28 36.24
C LEU A 924 22.58 -43.53 35.91
N THR A 925 22.69 -43.83 34.61
CA THR A 925 23.69 -44.76 34.07
C THR A 925 25.11 -44.45 34.61
N ALA A 926 25.83 -45.52 34.98
CA ALA A 926 27.15 -45.51 35.66
C ALA A 926 27.18 -45.12 37.15
N GLY A 927 26.07 -45.24 37.90
CA GLY A 927 26.06 -45.15 39.36
C GLY A 927 26.13 -43.73 39.94
N LYS A 928 25.84 -42.71 39.14
CA LYS A 928 25.78 -41.30 39.58
C LYS A 928 24.36 -40.92 39.98
N THR A 929 24.20 -40.14 41.04
CA THR A 929 22.90 -39.64 41.49
C THR A 929 22.70 -38.16 41.11
N VAL A 930 21.49 -37.81 40.66
CA VAL A 930 21.09 -36.42 40.36
C VAL A 930 19.85 -36.06 41.15
N LYS A 931 19.87 -34.87 41.75
CA LYS A 931 18.73 -34.32 42.48
C LYS A 931 17.97 -33.36 41.56
N LEU A 932 16.66 -33.53 41.43
CA LEU A 932 15.80 -32.59 40.70
C LEU A 932 15.83 -31.19 41.36
N SER A 933 15.87 -30.15 40.53
CA SER A 933 15.90 -28.75 40.98
C SER A 933 14.63 -28.37 41.74
N THR A 934 14.75 -27.39 42.65
CA THR A 934 13.56 -26.78 43.26
C THR A 934 12.83 -25.90 42.25
N VAL A 935 11.54 -25.65 42.48
CA VAL A 935 10.72 -24.78 41.61
C VAL A 935 11.37 -23.42 41.40
N GLU A 936 11.91 -22.81 42.46
CA GLU A 936 12.59 -21.51 42.42
C GLU A 936 13.85 -21.53 41.53
N GLN A 937 14.63 -22.60 41.59
CA GLN A 937 15.84 -22.78 40.76
C GLN A 937 15.47 -22.98 39.28
N PHE A 938 14.44 -23.78 39.02
CA PHE A 938 13.91 -24.01 37.67
C PHE A 938 13.38 -22.71 37.04
N GLU A 939 12.61 -21.93 37.79
CA GLU A 939 12.10 -20.63 37.33
C GLU A 939 13.21 -19.62 37.05
N TYR A 940 14.20 -19.52 37.93
CA TYR A 940 15.34 -18.63 37.77
C TYR A 940 16.13 -18.97 36.50
N HIS A 941 16.42 -20.26 36.30
CA HIS A 941 17.10 -20.75 35.10
C HIS A 941 16.32 -20.40 33.83
N CYS A 942 15.00 -20.69 33.82
CA CYS A 942 14.15 -20.43 32.67
C CYS A 942 14.08 -18.93 32.33
N LYS A 943 13.90 -18.06 33.33
CA LYS A 943 13.83 -16.59 33.16
C LYS A 943 15.17 -15.98 32.69
N ARG A 944 16.31 -16.58 33.07
CA ARG A 944 17.65 -16.10 32.69
C ARG A 944 18.00 -16.45 31.24
N TYR A 945 17.88 -17.71 30.85
CA TYR A 945 18.37 -18.18 29.55
C TYR A 945 17.32 -18.10 28.42
N PHE A 946 16.01 -18.28 28.72
CA PHE A 946 14.96 -18.23 27.69
C PHE A 946 14.25 -16.86 27.55
N LYS A 947 14.81 -15.77 28.11
CA LYS A 947 14.24 -14.41 28.03
C LYS A 947 14.01 -13.91 26.61
N GLY A 948 14.92 -14.27 25.68
CA GLY A 948 14.83 -13.91 24.25
C GLY A 948 13.74 -14.69 23.50
N ASN A 949 13.35 -15.87 23.98
CA ASN A 949 12.38 -16.77 23.35
C ASN A 949 11.11 -16.88 24.20
N ARG A 950 10.28 -15.83 24.14
CA ARG A 950 9.06 -15.69 24.96
C ARG A 950 8.07 -16.84 24.82
N GLU A 951 8.01 -17.50 23.66
CA GLU A 951 7.12 -18.66 23.45
C GLU A 951 7.59 -19.90 24.20
N LYS A 952 8.91 -20.19 24.17
CA LYS A 952 9.52 -21.31 24.89
C LYS A 952 9.45 -21.11 26.41
N LEU A 953 9.74 -19.89 26.87
CA LEU A 953 9.59 -19.51 28.27
C LEU A 953 8.15 -19.70 28.76
N LYS A 954 7.15 -19.31 27.96
CA LYS A 954 5.75 -19.50 28.32
C LYS A 954 5.39 -20.98 28.49
N LYS A 955 5.90 -21.87 27.63
CA LYS A 955 5.63 -23.32 27.71
C LYS A 955 6.32 -24.00 28.89
N LEU A 956 7.57 -23.61 29.19
CA LEU A 956 8.31 -24.13 30.35
C LEU A 956 7.64 -23.79 31.69
N MET A 957 6.92 -22.67 31.73
CA MET A 957 6.29 -22.12 32.93
C MET A 957 4.76 -22.36 32.95
N SER A 958 4.24 -23.22 32.07
CA SER A 958 2.80 -23.50 31.96
C SER A 958 2.48 -24.85 32.60
N GLU A 959 1.45 -24.89 33.45
CA GLU A 959 0.87 -26.14 33.95
C GLU A 959 -0.06 -26.77 32.88
N ASP A 960 -0.78 -25.93 32.13
CA ASP A 960 -1.77 -26.34 31.11
C ASP A 960 -1.37 -26.04 29.66
N ILE A 961 -2.13 -26.61 28.72
CA ILE A 961 -1.89 -26.58 27.27
C ILE A 961 -2.46 -25.30 26.63
N PRO A 962 -1.68 -24.44 25.93
CA PRO A 962 -2.22 -23.21 25.35
C PRO A 962 -3.10 -23.45 24.10
N GLU A 963 -4.42 -23.19 24.18
CA GLU A 963 -5.40 -23.42 23.10
C GLU A 963 -5.29 -22.48 21.86
N GLY A 964 -4.59 -21.35 21.97
CA GLY A 964 -4.73 -20.22 21.04
C GLY A 964 -4.06 -20.33 19.66
N PHE A 965 -3.37 -21.43 19.32
CA PHE A 965 -2.57 -21.52 18.08
C PHE A 965 -3.30 -22.20 16.91
N ILE A 966 -4.25 -23.10 17.19
CA ILE A 966 -4.92 -23.96 16.19
C ILE A 966 -5.95 -23.17 15.35
N GLU A 967 -6.68 -22.24 15.96
CA GLU A 967 -7.71 -21.44 15.26
C GLU A 967 -7.14 -20.43 14.24
N ARG A 968 -5.87 -20.02 14.40
CA ARG A 968 -5.23 -19.01 13.55
C ARG A 968 -4.77 -19.53 12.19
N GLN A 969 -4.56 -20.84 12.05
CA GLN A 969 -4.22 -21.46 10.75
C GLN A 969 -5.47 -21.91 9.98
N MET A 970 -6.54 -22.32 10.67
CA MET A 970 -7.77 -22.79 10.03
C MET A 970 -8.62 -21.67 9.42
N ASN A 971 -8.60 -20.48 10.02
CA ASN A 971 -9.35 -19.33 9.50
C ASN A 971 -8.47 -18.46 8.58
N ASP A 972 -8.36 -18.85 7.31
CA ASP A 972 -7.76 -18.06 6.23
C ASP A 972 -8.63 -16.80 5.96
N THR A 973 -8.59 -15.83 6.88
CA THR A 973 -9.51 -14.68 7.05
C THR A 973 -9.33 -13.54 6.04
N ARG A 974 -8.51 -13.73 5.01
CA ARG A 974 -8.09 -12.64 4.13
C ARG A 974 -9.16 -12.35 3.09
N TYR A 975 -9.42 -11.05 2.86
CA TYR A 975 -10.49 -10.55 1.99
C TYR A 975 -10.54 -11.23 0.60
N ILE A 976 -9.37 -11.48 0.01
CA ILE A 976 -9.25 -12.10 -1.31
C ILE A 976 -9.68 -13.57 -1.29
N SER A 977 -9.22 -14.32 -0.28
CA SER A 977 -9.65 -15.70 -0.09
C SER A 977 -11.16 -15.80 0.13
N LYS A 978 -11.76 -14.86 0.87
CA LYS A 978 -13.21 -14.79 1.07
C LYS A 978 -13.96 -14.52 -0.24
N MET A 979 -13.47 -13.59 -1.07
CA MET A 979 -14.10 -13.26 -2.35
C MET A 979 -14.05 -14.43 -3.35
N VAL A 980 -12.88 -15.06 -3.51
CA VAL A 980 -12.71 -16.23 -4.39
C VAL A 980 -13.60 -17.37 -3.91
N LYS A 981 -13.61 -17.65 -2.60
CA LYS A 981 -14.50 -18.66 -2.02
C LYS A 981 -15.96 -18.34 -2.29
N SER A 982 -16.39 -17.10 -2.06
CA SER A 982 -17.78 -16.66 -2.32
C SER A 982 -18.22 -16.93 -3.75
N LEU A 983 -17.37 -16.63 -4.74
CA LEU A 983 -17.70 -16.81 -6.15
C LEU A 983 -17.66 -18.26 -6.59
N LEU A 984 -16.67 -19.04 -6.14
CA LEU A 984 -16.62 -20.48 -6.44
C LEU A 984 -17.70 -21.26 -5.69
N ASN A 985 -18.14 -20.76 -4.53
CA ASN A 985 -19.25 -21.34 -3.78
C ASN A 985 -20.54 -21.37 -4.60
N SER A 986 -20.82 -20.34 -5.39
CA SER A 986 -21.99 -20.28 -6.27
C SER A 986 -22.04 -21.41 -7.31
N LEU A 987 -20.92 -22.08 -7.62
CA LEU A 987 -20.85 -23.16 -8.60
C LEU A 987 -21.20 -24.55 -8.03
N VAL A 988 -20.85 -24.82 -6.76
CA VAL A 988 -20.91 -26.17 -6.17
C VAL A 988 -21.84 -26.28 -4.96
N ARG A 989 -22.50 -25.18 -4.59
CA ARG A 989 -23.45 -25.12 -3.47
C ARG A 989 -24.77 -25.79 -3.82
N ASP A 990 -25.37 -26.46 -2.82
CA ASP A 990 -26.75 -26.95 -2.90
C ASP A 990 -27.76 -26.00 -2.28
N GLU A 991 -29.00 -26.02 -2.79
CA GLU A 991 -30.10 -25.17 -2.29
C GLU A 991 -30.44 -25.46 -0.81
N ARG A 992 -30.03 -26.62 -0.30
CA ARG A 992 -30.19 -27.04 1.11
C ARG A 992 -29.00 -26.65 2.00
N ASP A 993 -27.89 -26.16 1.43
CA ASP A 993 -26.70 -25.78 2.19
C ASP A 993 -26.98 -24.49 3.00
N LYS A 994 -27.09 -24.64 4.33
CA LYS A 994 -27.40 -23.53 5.26
C LYS A 994 -26.17 -22.73 5.69
N GLU A 995 -24.94 -23.21 5.41
CA GLU A 995 -23.68 -22.55 5.81
C GLU A 995 -23.15 -21.57 4.76
N SER A 996 -22.30 -20.62 5.16
CA SER A 996 -21.73 -19.62 4.24
C SER A 996 -20.76 -20.21 3.20
N ILE A 997 -20.22 -21.40 3.45
CA ILE A 997 -19.30 -22.12 2.56
C ILE A 997 -19.89 -23.52 2.35
N SER A 998 -20.10 -23.91 1.10
CA SER A 998 -20.57 -25.25 0.76
C SER A 998 -19.52 -26.29 1.15
N PRO A 999 -19.93 -27.48 1.61
CA PRO A 999 -19.00 -28.56 1.84
C PRO A 999 -18.21 -28.97 0.58
N ASN A 1000 -18.71 -28.67 -0.62
CA ASN A 1000 -18.09 -29.07 -1.87
C ASN A 1000 -16.94 -28.15 -2.33
N LEU A 1001 -16.61 -27.11 -1.54
CA LEU A 1001 -15.48 -26.21 -1.81
C LEU A 1001 -14.34 -26.43 -0.80
N LEU A 1002 -13.18 -26.90 -1.26
CA LEU A 1002 -12.02 -27.20 -0.41
C LEU A 1002 -10.87 -26.20 -0.62
N PRO A 1003 -10.53 -25.36 0.38
CA PRO A 1003 -9.33 -24.54 0.33
C PRO A 1003 -8.09 -25.37 0.71
N VAL A 1004 -7.09 -25.42 -0.17
CA VAL A 1004 -5.82 -26.12 0.05
C VAL A 1004 -4.70 -25.12 0.35
N THR A 1005 -3.76 -25.51 1.22
CA THR A 1005 -2.57 -24.71 1.54
C THR A 1005 -1.36 -25.20 0.76
N GLY A 1006 -0.47 -24.27 0.37
CA GLY A 1006 0.76 -24.63 -0.35
C GLY A 1006 1.77 -25.49 0.41
N VAL A 1007 1.58 -25.66 1.73
CA VAL A 1007 2.39 -26.60 2.53
C VAL A 1007 1.92 -28.03 2.27
N VAL A 1008 0.60 -28.23 2.22
CA VAL A 1008 -0.03 -29.52 1.90
C VAL A 1008 0.35 -29.95 0.49
N THR A 1009 0.22 -29.07 -0.51
CA THR A 1009 0.58 -29.42 -1.89
C THR A 1009 2.06 -29.74 -2.06
N ALA A 1010 2.96 -29.00 -1.39
CA ALA A 1010 4.39 -29.30 -1.42
C ALA A 1010 4.75 -30.67 -0.79
N LYS A 1011 4.08 -31.05 0.31
CA LYS A 1011 4.28 -32.36 0.96
C LYS A 1011 3.77 -33.49 0.08
N LEU A 1012 2.55 -33.38 -0.46
CA LEU A 1012 1.98 -34.37 -1.38
C LEU A 1012 2.80 -34.50 -2.67
N LYS A 1013 3.30 -33.38 -3.22
CA LYS A 1013 4.19 -33.38 -4.39
C LYS A 1013 5.45 -34.22 -4.16
N LYS A 1014 6.02 -34.16 -2.96
CA LYS A 1014 7.20 -34.94 -2.57
C LYS A 1014 6.83 -36.42 -2.39
N ASP A 1015 5.78 -36.71 -1.65
CA ASP A 1015 5.38 -38.08 -1.30
C ASP A 1015 4.90 -38.87 -2.53
N TRP A 1016 4.27 -38.21 -3.50
CA TRP A 1016 3.82 -38.83 -4.76
C TRP A 1016 4.91 -38.91 -5.85
N GLY A 1017 6.16 -38.54 -5.55
CA GLY A 1017 7.27 -38.66 -6.50
C GLY A 1017 7.21 -37.71 -7.70
N LEU A 1018 6.37 -36.68 -7.66
CA LEU A 1018 6.12 -35.77 -8.78
C LEU A 1018 7.28 -34.79 -9.04
N ASN A 1019 8.17 -34.59 -8.07
CA ASN A 1019 9.37 -33.76 -8.24
C ASN A 1019 10.34 -34.36 -9.27
N ASP A 1020 10.49 -35.67 -9.30
CA ASP A 1020 11.40 -36.33 -10.24
C ASP A 1020 10.79 -36.40 -11.63
N LYS A 1021 9.47 -36.60 -11.73
CA LYS A 1021 8.72 -36.47 -12.99
C LYS A 1021 8.78 -35.05 -13.57
N TRP A 1022 8.78 -34.02 -12.72
CA TRP A 1022 9.01 -32.64 -13.16
C TRP A 1022 10.42 -32.43 -13.72
N LYS A 1023 11.46 -33.02 -13.10
CA LYS A 1023 12.84 -32.97 -13.60
C LYS A 1023 12.97 -33.63 -14.98
N GLU A 1024 12.25 -34.74 -15.21
CA GLU A 1024 12.21 -35.40 -16.51
C GLU A 1024 11.67 -34.48 -17.63
N ILE A 1025 10.66 -33.66 -17.33
CA ILE A 1025 10.06 -32.73 -18.31
C ILE A 1025 11.06 -31.61 -18.69
N ILE A 1026 11.86 -31.13 -17.75
CA ILE A 1026 12.81 -30.03 -17.99
C ILE A 1026 14.16 -30.51 -18.52
N ALA A 1027 14.52 -31.78 -18.34
CA ALA A 1027 15.82 -32.37 -18.72
C ALA A 1027 16.26 -32.07 -20.17
N PRO A 1028 15.38 -32.14 -21.20
CA PRO A 1028 15.78 -31.83 -22.58
C PRO A 1028 16.35 -30.40 -22.75
N ARG A 1029 15.93 -29.44 -21.92
CA ARG A 1029 16.45 -28.06 -21.98
C ARG A 1029 17.90 -27.98 -21.51
N PHE A 1030 18.25 -28.74 -20.46
CA PHE A 1030 19.60 -28.80 -19.92
C PHE A 1030 20.54 -29.58 -20.85
N GLN A 1031 20.05 -30.65 -21.47
CA GLN A 1031 20.79 -31.37 -22.53
C GLN A 1031 21.13 -30.44 -23.70
N ARG A 1032 20.16 -29.63 -24.14
CA ARG A 1032 20.38 -28.62 -25.20
C ARG A 1032 21.41 -27.55 -24.79
N LEU A 1033 21.41 -27.10 -23.54
CA LEU A 1033 22.41 -26.12 -23.05
C LEU A 1033 23.83 -26.69 -23.07
N ASN A 1034 24.01 -27.94 -22.65
CA ASN A 1034 25.29 -28.65 -22.75
C ASN A 1034 25.77 -28.74 -24.21
N ILE A 1035 24.87 -29.02 -25.16
CA ILE A 1035 25.20 -29.06 -26.59
C ILE A 1035 25.62 -27.68 -27.12
N ILE A 1036 24.92 -26.61 -26.75
CA ILE A 1036 25.20 -25.24 -27.22
C ILE A 1036 26.55 -24.74 -26.69
N ASN A 1037 26.85 -25.01 -25.42
CA ASN A 1037 28.05 -24.51 -24.75
C ASN A 1037 29.25 -25.46 -24.89
N GLY A 1038 29.08 -26.65 -25.48
CA GLY A 1038 30.13 -27.67 -25.54
C GLY A 1038 30.61 -28.13 -24.16
N SER A 1039 29.75 -28.07 -23.14
CA SER A 1039 30.09 -28.39 -21.75
C SER A 1039 29.17 -29.47 -21.17
N GLN A 1040 29.57 -30.08 -20.03
CA GLN A 1040 28.72 -31.01 -19.27
C GLN A 1040 28.22 -30.39 -17.94
N GLU A 1041 28.41 -29.08 -17.75
CA GLU A 1041 28.16 -28.41 -16.48
C GLU A 1041 26.67 -28.28 -16.14
N PHE A 1042 25.80 -28.32 -17.16
CA PHE A 1042 24.34 -28.19 -16.99
C PHE A 1042 23.63 -29.54 -16.79
N GLY A 1043 24.36 -30.66 -16.68
CA GLY A 1043 23.82 -31.95 -16.27
C GLY A 1043 24.52 -33.15 -16.89
N TYR A 1044 24.29 -34.33 -16.32
CA TYR A 1044 24.88 -35.59 -16.79
C TYR A 1044 23.88 -36.75 -16.72
N TRP A 1045 24.12 -37.78 -17.53
CA TRP A 1045 23.35 -39.03 -17.45
C TRP A 1045 23.89 -39.91 -16.32
N ASP A 1046 23.06 -40.18 -15.31
CA ASP A 1046 23.42 -41.06 -14.21
C ASP A 1046 22.98 -42.50 -14.52
N LYS A 1047 23.97 -43.37 -14.76
CA LYS A 1047 23.75 -44.78 -15.09
C LYS A 1047 23.16 -45.58 -13.92
N ALA A 1048 23.34 -45.16 -12.67
CA ALA A 1048 22.87 -45.89 -11.48
C ALA A 1048 21.35 -45.78 -11.28
N ILE A 1049 20.76 -44.65 -11.68
CA ILE A 1049 19.32 -44.37 -11.55
C ILE A 1049 18.61 -44.30 -12.91
N ASN A 1050 19.34 -44.63 -13.99
CA ASN A 1050 18.89 -44.56 -15.39
C ASN A 1050 18.10 -43.28 -15.72
N SER A 1051 18.61 -42.13 -15.27
CA SER A 1051 17.94 -40.84 -15.50
C SER A 1051 18.92 -39.68 -15.61
N TYR A 1052 18.52 -38.63 -16.33
CA TYR A 1052 19.33 -37.44 -16.53
C TYR A 1052 19.25 -36.51 -15.30
N ARG A 1053 20.40 -36.21 -14.71
CA ARG A 1053 20.51 -35.25 -13.60
C ARG A 1053 20.80 -33.86 -14.15
N CYS A 1054 19.86 -32.94 -13.96
CA CYS A 1054 20.07 -31.52 -14.26
C CYS A 1054 20.93 -30.84 -13.17
N SER A 1055 21.92 -30.07 -13.57
CA SER A 1055 22.74 -29.19 -12.71
C SER A 1055 22.81 -27.78 -13.29
N VAL A 1056 23.26 -26.81 -12.49
CA VAL A 1056 23.48 -25.42 -12.91
C VAL A 1056 24.83 -24.98 -12.35
N PRO A 1057 25.69 -24.32 -13.15
CA PRO A 1057 26.94 -23.72 -12.68
C PRO A 1057 26.71 -22.78 -11.50
N ASP A 1058 27.67 -22.69 -10.59
CA ASP A 1058 27.45 -21.99 -9.33
C ASP A 1058 27.30 -20.46 -9.47
N ASP A 1059 27.87 -19.86 -10.52
CA ASP A 1059 27.73 -18.43 -10.83
C ASP A 1059 26.30 -18.08 -11.27
N GLU A 1060 25.61 -19.01 -11.94
CA GLU A 1060 24.24 -18.82 -12.46
C GLU A 1060 23.16 -19.34 -11.50
N LYS A 1061 23.56 -19.94 -10.38
CA LYS A 1061 22.65 -20.57 -9.41
C LYS A 1061 21.92 -19.56 -8.53
N LYS A 1062 22.47 -18.35 -8.37
CA LYS A 1062 21.87 -17.27 -7.57
C LYS A 1062 20.60 -16.77 -8.26
N GLY A 1063 19.46 -16.85 -7.57
CA GLY A 1063 18.14 -16.53 -8.13
C GLY A 1063 17.51 -17.60 -9.03
N PHE A 1064 18.16 -18.75 -9.23
CA PHE A 1064 17.66 -19.82 -10.11
C PHE A 1064 16.65 -20.74 -9.42
N SER A 1065 15.57 -21.12 -10.12
CA SER A 1065 14.56 -22.06 -9.60
C SER A 1065 14.09 -23.03 -10.67
N TYR A 1066 14.30 -24.34 -10.44
CA TYR A 1066 13.82 -25.43 -11.30
C TYR A 1066 12.31 -25.40 -11.56
N LYS A 1067 11.53 -24.84 -10.62
CA LYS A 1067 10.08 -24.72 -10.76
C LYS A 1067 9.69 -23.66 -11.81
N ARG A 1068 10.46 -22.58 -11.93
CA ARG A 1068 10.09 -21.39 -12.74
C ARG A 1068 10.50 -21.47 -14.21
N ILE A 1069 11.21 -22.52 -14.62
CA ILE A 1069 11.70 -22.72 -16.00
C ILE A 1069 10.55 -22.95 -16.98
N ASP A 1070 9.47 -23.61 -16.55
CA ASP A 1070 8.34 -23.97 -17.39
C ASP A 1070 7.01 -23.71 -16.65
N HIS A 1071 6.05 -23.07 -17.31
CA HIS A 1071 4.74 -22.70 -16.75
C HIS A 1071 3.82 -23.89 -16.47
N ARG A 1072 4.09 -25.09 -17.02
CA ARG A 1072 3.30 -26.30 -16.76
C ARG A 1072 3.30 -26.72 -15.28
N HIS A 1073 4.21 -26.20 -14.45
CA HIS A 1073 4.23 -26.50 -13.02
C HIS A 1073 2.95 -26.03 -12.30
N HIS A 1074 2.28 -24.99 -12.79
CA HIS A 1074 0.99 -24.55 -12.26
C HIS A 1074 -0.10 -25.60 -12.51
N ALA A 1075 -0.07 -26.24 -13.68
CA ALA A 1075 -0.96 -27.35 -14.01
C ALA A 1075 -0.68 -28.55 -13.07
N LEU A 1076 0.59 -28.89 -12.86
CA LEU A 1076 1.01 -29.93 -11.91
C LEU A 1076 0.51 -29.64 -10.48
N ASP A 1077 0.70 -28.41 -10.00
CA ASP A 1077 0.25 -28.02 -8.67
C ASP A 1077 -1.30 -28.08 -8.59
N ALA A 1078 -2.03 -27.65 -9.64
CA ALA A 1078 -3.48 -27.78 -9.72
C ALA A 1078 -3.97 -29.24 -9.75
N LEU A 1079 -3.23 -30.16 -10.38
CA LEU A 1079 -3.53 -31.59 -10.36
C LEU A 1079 -3.42 -32.17 -8.94
N ILE A 1080 -2.41 -31.74 -8.20
CA ILE A 1080 -2.23 -32.13 -6.80
C ILE A 1080 -3.39 -31.59 -5.94
N VAL A 1081 -3.79 -30.33 -6.18
CA VAL A 1081 -4.95 -29.71 -5.53
C VAL A 1081 -6.23 -30.50 -5.81
N ALA A 1082 -6.49 -30.89 -7.06
CA ALA A 1082 -7.65 -31.70 -7.42
C ALA A 1082 -7.66 -33.05 -6.68
N CYS A 1083 -6.50 -33.69 -6.56
CA CYS A 1083 -6.36 -34.99 -5.88
C CYS A 1083 -6.31 -34.89 -4.33
N THR A 1084 -6.34 -33.69 -3.76
CA THR A 1084 -6.24 -33.47 -2.31
C THR A 1084 -7.60 -33.59 -1.65
N ASN A 1085 -7.77 -34.50 -0.69
CA ASN A 1085 -9.02 -34.66 0.06
C ASN A 1085 -8.98 -33.96 1.42
N ARG A 1086 -10.16 -33.72 2.02
CA ARG A 1086 -10.30 -33.18 3.40
C ARG A 1086 -9.50 -33.97 4.43
N ARG A 1087 -9.46 -35.30 4.29
CA ARG A 1087 -8.68 -36.20 5.15
C ARG A 1087 -7.18 -35.90 5.08
N HIS A 1088 -6.62 -35.59 3.90
CA HIS A 1088 -5.22 -35.17 3.78
C HIS A 1088 -4.95 -33.88 4.56
N ILE A 1089 -5.85 -32.90 4.47
CA ILE A 1089 -5.69 -31.62 5.17
C ILE A 1089 -5.81 -31.81 6.67
N GLN A 1090 -6.83 -32.54 7.14
CA GLN A 1090 -7.00 -32.85 8.55
C GLN A 1090 -5.80 -33.60 9.11
N TYR A 1091 -5.31 -34.62 8.40
CA TYR A 1091 -4.16 -35.39 8.82
C TYR A 1091 -2.85 -34.58 8.79
N LEU A 1092 -2.61 -33.77 7.77
CA LEU A 1092 -1.41 -32.92 7.72
C LEU A 1092 -1.46 -31.75 8.70
N ASN A 1093 -2.63 -31.17 8.93
CA ASN A 1093 -2.82 -30.18 9.99
C ASN A 1093 -2.64 -30.84 11.36
N ALA A 1094 -3.14 -32.06 11.54
CA ALA A 1094 -2.93 -32.85 12.74
C ALA A 1094 -1.43 -33.10 12.93
N LEU A 1095 -0.71 -33.60 11.92
CA LEU A 1095 0.75 -33.77 11.95
C LEU A 1095 1.54 -32.47 12.16
N ASN A 1096 1.09 -31.33 11.63
CA ASN A 1096 1.75 -30.04 11.84
C ASN A 1096 1.48 -29.48 13.23
N ALA A 1097 0.29 -29.77 13.76
CA ALA A 1097 -0.10 -29.51 15.12
C ALA A 1097 0.01 -30.80 15.92
N GLU A 1098 1.09 -31.59 15.71
CA GLU A 1098 1.58 -32.81 16.42
C GLU A 1098 0.60 -34.00 16.54
N SER A 1099 -0.71 -33.76 16.42
CA SER A 1099 -1.80 -34.63 16.85
C SER A 1099 -1.86 -35.91 16.05
N VAL A 1100 -1.66 -37.02 16.74
CA VAL A 1100 -1.71 -38.33 16.11
C VAL A 1100 -3.16 -38.78 15.99
N ASN A 1101 -3.79 -38.46 14.87
CA ASN A 1101 -5.08 -39.05 14.54
C ASN A 1101 -4.88 -40.45 13.93
N TYR A 1102 -4.75 -41.46 14.80
CA TYR A 1102 -4.47 -42.85 14.40
C TYR A 1102 -5.51 -43.41 13.41
N ALA A 1103 -6.77 -42.98 13.52
CA ALA A 1103 -7.86 -43.43 12.65
C ALA A 1103 -7.66 -43.10 11.15
N LEU A 1104 -6.91 -42.05 10.83
CA LEU A 1104 -6.67 -41.64 9.43
C LEU A 1104 -5.42 -42.28 8.82
N ARG A 1105 -4.50 -42.84 9.63
CA ARG A 1105 -3.22 -43.41 9.16
C ARG A 1105 -3.42 -44.60 8.23
N ASP A 1106 -4.33 -45.51 8.58
CA ASP A 1106 -4.67 -46.68 7.75
C ASP A 1106 -5.21 -46.31 6.37
N SER A 1107 -5.95 -45.20 6.29
CA SER A 1107 -6.59 -44.75 5.05
C SER A 1107 -5.70 -43.89 4.15
N LEU A 1108 -4.58 -43.36 4.66
CA LEU A 1108 -3.77 -42.35 3.98
C LEU A 1108 -2.29 -42.70 3.82
N LEU A 1109 -1.71 -43.61 4.62
CA LEU A 1109 -0.28 -43.93 4.57
C LEU A 1109 0.00 -45.29 3.93
N VAL A 1110 1.17 -45.42 3.29
CA VAL A 1110 1.65 -46.70 2.77
C VAL A 1110 2.08 -47.60 3.93
N LYS A 1111 1.57 -48.84 3.98
CA LYS A 1111 2.03 -49.90 4.90
C LYS A 1111 3.29 -50.56 4.32
N SER A 1112 4.31 -50.71 5.15
CA SER A 1112 5.52 -51.50 4.83
C SER A 1112 5.21 -52.99 4.85
N SER A 1113 6.11 -53.81 4.29
CA SER A 1113 6.04 -55.28 4.31
C SER A 1113 5.99 -55.87 5.72
N GLN A 1114 6.45 -55.12 6.73
CA GLN A 1114 6.43 -55.49 8.16
C GLN A 1114 5.19 -54.97 8.91
N GLY A 1115 4.21 -54.37 8.20
CA GLY A 1115 2.97 -53.85 8.80
C GLY A 1115 3.07 -52.43 9.38
N HIS A 1116 4.27 -51.83 9.46
CA HIS A 1116 4.45 -50.45 9.94
C HIS A 1116 4.02 -49.41 8.89
N HIS A 1117 3.36 -48.33 9.34
CA HIS A 1117 3.03 -47.18 8.49
C HIS A 1117 4.27 -46.35 8.17
N THR A 1118 4.50 -46.10 6.88
CA THR A 1118 5.58 -45.21 6.42
C THR A 1118 5.19 -43.73 6.57
N LYS A 1119 6.16 -42.83 6.45
CA LYS A 1119 5.93 -41.36 6.42
C LYS A 1119 5.41 -40.85 5.06
N SER A 1120 5.08 -41.75 4.14
CA SER A 1120 4.68 -41.46 2.76
C SER A 1120 3.19 -41.70 2.55
N MET A 1121 2.53 -40.74 1.90
CA MET A 1121 1.10 -40.81 1.59
C MET A 1121 0.81 -41.79 0.45
N LEU A 1122 -0.37 -42.40 0.48
CA LEU A 1122 -0.91 -43.23 -0.60
C LEU A 1122 -1.11 -42.40 -1.87
N LEU A 1123 -0.91 -43.07 -3.01
CA LEU A 1123 -1.19 -42.49 -4.33
C LEU A 1123 -2.71 -42.38 -4.53
N PRO A 1124 -3.20 -41.35 -5.25
CA PRO A 1124 -4.63 -41.20 -5.57
C PRO A 1124 -5.20 -42.41 -6.33
N TRP A 1125 -4.45 -42.95 -7.29
CA TRP A 1125 -4.74 -44.20 -7.99
C TRP A 1125 -3.44 -44.85 -8.47
N ASN A 1126 -3.52 -46.12 -8.89
CA ASN A 1126 -2.37 -46.87 -9.39
C ASN A 1126 -1.84 -46.24 -10.69
N GLY A 1127 -0.54 -45.96 -10.75
CA GLY A 1127 0.08 -45.35 -11.95
C GLY A 1127 0.02 -43.82 -12.01
N PHE A 1128 -0.54 -43.14 -11.01
CA PHE A 1128 -0.72 -41.68 -10.98
C PHE A 1128 0.51 -40.85 -11.43
N PRO A 1129 1.76 -41.13 -11.00
CA PRO A 1129 2.92 -40.34 -11.43
C PRO A 1129 3.21 -40.44 -12.93
N VAL A 1130 2.86 -41.56 -13.56
CA VAL A 1130 3.04 -41.77 -15.01
C VAL A 1130 1.94 -41.04 -15.79
N ASP A 1131 0.69 -41.14 -15.33
CA ASP A 1131 -0.43 -40.42 -15.93
C ASP A 1131 -0.23 -38.91 -15.88
N ALA A 1132 0.25 -38.41 -14.72
CA ALA A 1132 0.59 -37.00 -14.53
C ALA A 1132 1.67 -36.53 -15.52
N LEU A 1133 2.71 -37.34 -15.74
CA LEU A 1133 3.77 -37.04 -16.70
C LEU A 1133 3.24 -36.98 -18.13
N THR A 1134 2.45 -37.98 -18.54
CA THR A 1134 1.86 -38.05 -19.88
C THR A 1134 0.95 -36.85 -20.14
N ALA A 1135 0.04 -36.55 -19.20
CA ALA A 1135 -0.84 -35.39 -19.29
C ALA A 1135 -0.08 -34.06 -19.34
N LEU A 1136 0.99 -33.91 -18.56
CA LEU A 1136 1.83 -32.69 -18.59
C LEU A 1136 2.61 -32.54 -19.90
N LYS A 1137 3.06 -33.64 -20.51
CA LYS A 1137 3.75 -33.59 -21.81
C LYS A 1137 2.81 -33.09 -22.92
N THR A 1138 1.54 -33.49 -22.90
CA THR A 1138 0.51 -33.06 -23.86
C THR A 1138 -0.14 -31.71 -23.54
N THR A 1139 0.04 -31.18 -22.33
CA THR A 1139 -0.58 -29.92 -21.90
C THR A 1139 -0.01 -28.70 -22.65
N LEU A 1140 -0.90 -27.88 -23.20
CA LEU A 1140 -0.57 -26.59 -23.82
C LEU A 1140 -0.69 -25.45 -22.81
N VAL A 1141 0.33 -24.58 -22.77
CA VAL A 1141 0.31 -23.36 -21.95
C VAL A 1141 -0.39 -22.25 -22.73
N SER A 1142 -1.51 -21.78 -22.21
CA SER A 1142 -2.30 -20.70 -22.81
C SER A 1142 -1.82 -19.35 -22.31
N PHE A 1143 -1.35 -18.49 -23.20
CA PHE A 1143 -1.04 -17.09 -22.87
C PHE A 1143 -2.22 -16.20 -23.23
N LYS A 1144 -2.69 -15.39 -22.29
CA LYS A 1144 -3.66 -14.33 -22.58
C LYS A 1144 -3.03 -13.35 -23.57
N HIS A 1145 -3.54 -13.31 -24.79
CA HIS A 1145 -3.07 -12.35 -25.80
C HIS A 1145 -3.46 -10.92 -25.40
N ASN A 1146 -2.47 -10.05 -25.21
CA ASN A 1146 -2.67 -8.61 -24.99
C ASN A 1146 -2.79 -7.88 -26.34
N THR A 1147 -3.75 -8.26 -27.18
CA THR A 1147 -3.83 -7.79 -28.58
C THR A 1147 -4.47 -6.42 -28.76
N ARG A 1148 -5.25 -5.91 -27.80
CA ARG A 1148 -5.97 -4.64 -28.01
C ARG A 1148 -5.19 -3.44 -27.50
N VAL A 1149 -4.13 -3.08 -28.24
CA VAL A 1149 -3.48 -1.75 -28.12
C VAL A 1149 -4.46 -0.66 -28.56
N ILE A 1150 -5.30 -0.99 -29.54
CA ILE A 1150 -6.31 -0.12 -30.14
C ILE A 1150 -7.70 -0.65 -29.78
N ASN A 1151 -8.59 0.23 -29.31
CA ASN A 1151 -9.99 -0.09 -28.95
C ASN A 1151 -10.94 0.97 -29.48
N LYS A 1152 -12.23 0.61 -29.69
CA LYS A 1152 -13.25 1.61 -30.00
C LYS A 1152 -13.37 2.67 -28.90
N THR A 1153 -13.45 3.94 -29.27
CA THR A 1153 -13.70 5.07 -28.34
C THR A 1153 -15.12 4.99 -27.79
N ASN A 1154 -15.28 5.09 -26.47
CA ASN A 1154 -16.59 5.27 -25.81
C ASN A 1154 -16.60 6.60 -25.04
N ASN A 1155 -15.97 7.62 -25.62
CA ASN A 1155 -15.89 8.93 -24.99
C ASN A 1155 -17.24 9.61 -25.13
N LYS A 1156 -17.75 10.13 -24.01
CA LYS A 1156 -18.96 10.95 -23.97
C LYS A 1156 -18.59 12.33 -23.42
N THR A 1157 -19.05 13.38 -24.08
CA THR A 1157 -18.77 14.76 -23.70
C THR A 1157 -20.07 15.50 -23.41
N TRP A 1158 -20.06 16.34 -22.37
CA TRP A 1158 -21.19 17.23 -22.10
C TRP A 1158 -21.22 18.35 -23.15
N GLN A 1159 -22.28 18.41 -23.95
CA GLN A 1159 -22.48 19.42 -24.99
C GLN A 1159 -23.84 20.08 -24.81
N TRP A 1160 -23.95 21.35 -25.21
CA TRP A 1160 -25.24 22.03 -25.29
C TRP A 1160 -25.89 21.63 -26.62
N VAL A 1161 -27.00 20.90 -26.54
CA VAL A 1161 -27.79 20.47 -27.69
C VAL A 1161 -29.10 21.25 -27.68
N SER A 1162 -29.48 21.80 -28.83
CA SER A 1162 -30.78 22.46 -28.98
C SER A 1162 -31.85 21.39 -29.09
N ARG A 1163 -32.83 21.40 -28.17
CA ARG A 1163 -33.98 20.50 -28.19
C ARG A 1163 -35.24 21.33 -27.98
N ASN A 1164 -36.10 21.36 -28.98
CA ASN A 1164 -37.33 22.16 -28.99
C ASN A 1164 -37.08 23.66 -28.75
N GLY A 1165 -36.00 24.22 -29.32
CA GLY A 1165 -35.63 25.64 -29.15
C GLY A 1165 -34.91 25.98 -27.84
N GLU A 1166 -34.88 25.08 -26.84
CA GLU A 1166 -34.12 25.25 -25.61
C GLU A 1166 -32.75 24.55 -25.68
N LEU A 1167 -31.69 25.25 -25.27
CA LEU A 1167 -30.35 24.66 -25.14
C LEU A 1167 -30.27 23.86 -23.83
N LYS A 1168 -30.20 22.53 -23.93
CA LYS A 1168 -29.97 21.65 -22.77
C LYS A 1168 -28.62 20.97 -22.85
N LYS A 1169 -27.97 20.84 -21.69
CA LYS A 1169 -26.65 20.22 -21.58
C LYS A 1169 -26.82 18.70 -21.45
N GLU A 1170 -26.46 17.97 -22.50
CA GLU A 1170 -26.57 16.51 -22.56
C GLU A 1170 -25.21 15.84 -22.75
N LEU A 1171 -25.11 14.56 -22.38
CA LEU A 1171 -23.89 13.77 -22.51
C LEU A 1171 -23.89 13.06 -23.88
N VAL A 1172 -23.26 13.68 -24.88
CA VAL A 1172 -23.26 13.20 -26.27
C VAL A 1172 -22.06 12.27 -26.50
N PRO A 1173 -22.24 11.07 -27.10
CA PRO A 1173 -21.14 10.21 -27.50
C PRO A 1173 -20.37 10.83 -28.68
N GLN A 1174 -19.06 10.71 -28.66
CA GLN A 1174 -18.22 11.13 -29.78
C GLN A 1174 -18.39 10.14 -30.94
N THR A 1175 -19.03 10.57 -32.03
CA THR A 1175 -19.30 9.73 -33.21
C THR A 1175 -18.50 10.15 -34.45
N LYS A 1176 -17.93 11.37 -34.48
CA LYS A 1176 -17.15 11.90 -35.60
C LYS A 1176 -15.69 11.39 -35.60
N GLY A 1177 -15.23 10.88 -36.75
CA GLY A 1177 -13.85 10.44 -37.02
C GLY A 1177 -13.59 8.94 -36.80
N ASP A 1178 -12.35 8.52 -37.02
CA ASP A 1178 -11.89 7.16 -36.71
C ASP A 1178 -11.94 6.92 -35.20
N ASN A 1179 -12.92 6.14 -34.77
CA ASN A 1179 -13.24 5.89 -33.38
C ASN A 1179 -12.26 4.92 -32.70
N TRP A 1180 -10.96 5.07 -32.92
CA TRP A 1180 -9.92 4.18 -32.41
C TRP A 1180 -9.05 4.89 -31.35
N ALA A 1181 -8.92 4.29 -30.16
CA ALA A 1181 -8.10 4.81 -29.07
C ALA A 1181 -6.92 3.89 -28.79
N ILE A 1182 -5.70 4.43 -28.87
CA ILE A 1182 -4.48 3.79 -28.38
C ILE A 1182 -4.46 3.86 -26.85
N ARG A 1183 -4.24 2.73 -26.20
CA ARG A 1183 -4.32 2.60 -24.72
C ARG A 1183 -2.97 2.35 -24.02
N LYS A 1184 -1.84 2.43 -24.75
CA LYS A 1184 -0.48 2.30 -24.22
C LYS A 1184 0.33 3.60 -24.38
N PRO A 1185 1.42 3.79 -23.62
CA PRO A 1185 2.34 4.91 -23.83
C PRO A 1185 2.88 4.93 -25.27
N LEU A 1186 2.92 6.11 -25.89
CA LEU A 1186 3.44 6.29 -27.26
C LEU A 1186 4.97 6.48 -27.29
N HIS A 1187 5.53 7.07 -26.24
CA HIS A 1187 6.95 7.35 -26.08
C HIS A 1187 7.31 7.40 -24.58
N LYS A 1188 8.61 7.45 -24.26
CA LYS A 1188 9.10 7.72 -22.90
C LYS A 1188 8.83 9.17 -22.51
N GLU A 1189 8.68 9.45 -21.21
CA GLU A 1189 8.41 10.81 -20.71
C GLU A 1189 9.55 11.80 -20.99
N THR A 1190 10.79 11.31 -21.00
CA THR A 1190 11.98 12.13 -21.22
C THR A 1190 12.03 12.62 -22.65
N VAL A 1191 11.96 13.94 -22.83
CA VAL A 1191 12.18 14.60 -24.11
C VAL A 1191 13.67 14.89 -24.23
N ASN A 1192 14.29 14.34 -25.27
CA ASN A 1192 15.72 14.56 -25.55
C ASN A 1192 15.85 15.46 -26.78
N ALA A 1193 16.70 16.47 -26.70
CA ALA A 1193 17.09 17.24 -27.88
C ALA A 1193 18.08 16.42 -28.72
N LEU A 1194 17.85 16.35 -30.04
CA LEU A 1194 18.82 15.76 -30.95
C LEU A 1194 19.99 16.72 -31.11
N VAL A 1195 21.10 16.46 -30.42
CA VAL A 1195 22.35 17.20 -30.61
C VAL A 1195 23.29 16.36 -31.47
N ARG A 1196 23.59 16.83 -32.68
CA ARG A 1196 24.57 16.19 -33.56
C ARG A 1196 25.97 16.67 -33.18
N ILE A 1197 26.68 15.88 -32.39
CA ILE A 1197 28.06 16.14 -31.98
C ILE A 1197 29.00 15.36 -32.92
N ARG A 1198 30.05 16.00 -33.44
CA ARG A 1198 31.11 15.31 -34.20
C ARG A 1198 32.08 14.67 -33.20
N LEU A 1199 32.15 13.34 -33.22
CA LEU A 1199 33.06 12.56 -32.37
C LEU A 1199 34.34 12.27 -33.14
N LYS A 1200 35.50 12.58 -32.55
CA LYS A 1200 36.80 12.24 -33.14
C LYS A 1200 37.08 10.76 -32.94
N LYS A 1201 37.40 10.02 -34.01
CA LYS A 1201 37.80 8.61 -33.92
C LYS A 1201 39.09 8.35 -34.70
N GLU A 1202 40.02 7.66 -34.06
CA GLU A 1202 41.23 7.17 -34.73
C GLU A 1202 40.98 5.84 -35.44
N VAL A 1203 41.09 5.85 -36.77
CA VAL A 1203 40.96 4.65 -37.60
C VAL A 1203 42.26 4.36 -38.35
N PRO A 1204 42.52 3.10 -38.73
CA PRO A 1204 43.65 2.77 -39.61
C PRO A 1204 43.59 3.56 -40.92
N PHE A 1205 44.76 3.91 -41.48
CA PHE A 1205 44.88 4.75 -42.68
C PHE A 1205 44.03 4.25 -43.87
N SER A 1206 43.96 2.94 -44.09
CA SER A 1206 43.13 2.31 -45.13
C SER A 1206 41.63 2.60 -44.98
N ASN A 1207 41.13 2.56 -43.75
CA ASN A 1207 39.73 2.83 -43.45
C ASN A 1207 39.43 4.34 -43.45
N GLY A 1208 40.38 5.18 -43.06
CA GLY A 1208 40.19 6.63 -43.11
C GLY A 1208 40.28 7.25 -44.51
N LEU A 1209 40.88 6.54 -45.47
CA LEU A 1209 40.83 6.89 -46.88
C LEU A 1209 39.42 6.77 -47.47
N LYS A 1210 38.61 5.81 -47.00
CA LYS A 1210 37.20 5.64 -47.43
C LYS A 1210 36.29 6.80 -46.98
N ASP A 1211 36.61 7.43 -45.85
CA ASP A 1211 35.89 8.61 -45.34
C ASP A 1211 36.79 9.87 -45.30
N TRP A 1212 37.55 10.08 -46.38
CA TRP A 1212 38.51 11.19 -46.47
C TRP A 1212 37.86 12.58 -46.36
N LYS A 1213 36.55 12.68 -46.61
CA LYS A 1213 35.77 13.94 -46.51
C LYS A 1213 35.61 14.42 -45.08
N ASN A 1214 35.74 13.55 -44.08
CA ASN A 1214 35.57 13.91 -42.67
C ASN A 1214 36.90 14.02 -41.90
N LEU A 1215 38.05 13.76 -42.54
CA LEU A 1215 39.37 13.89 -41.92
C LEU A 1215 39.61 15.26 -41.28
N GLU A 1216 40.15 15.24 -40.06
CA GLU A 1216 40.53 16.44 -39.30
C GLU A 1216 41.71 17.17 -39.97
N ASP A 1217 42.65 16.42 -40.54
CA ASP A 1217 43.84 16.97 -41.19
C ASP A 1217 43.52 17.60 -42.55
N LYS A 1218 43.42 18.93 -42.57
CA LYS A 1218 43.12 19.72 -43.78
C LYS A 1218 44.19 19.56 -44.87
N GLY A 1219 45.45 19.28 -44.51
CA GLY A 1219 46.56 19.12 -45.46
C GLY A 1219 46.47 17.80 -46.21
N LEU A 1220 46.34 16.69 -45.46
CA LEU A 1220 46.15 15.36 -46.02
C LEU A 1220 44.87 15.28 -46.86
N LYS A 1221 43.78 15.89 -46.38
CA LYS A 1221 42.50 15.97 -47.10
C LYS A 1221 42.61 16.67 -48.45
N LYS A 1222 43.39 17.77 -48.54
CA LYS A 1222 43.64 18.46 -49.82
C LYS A 1222 44.44 17.59 -50.78
N LYS A 1223 45.43 16.84 -50.28
CA LYS A 1223 46.28 15.96 -51.10
C LYS A 1223 45.53 14.72 -51.60
N ILE A 1224 44.71 14.09 -50.76
CA ILE A 1224 43.81 13.01 -51.19
C ILE A 1224 42.82 13.53 -52.24
N ARG A 1225 42.26 14.74 -52.03
CA ARG A 1225 41.37 15.38 -53.01
C ARG A 1225 42.03 15.67 -54.36
N SER A 1226 43.31 16.07 -54.38
CA SER A 1226 44.03 16.27 -55.65
C SER A 1226 44.26 14.95 -56.38
N LEU A 1227 44.62 13.89 -55.66
CA LEU A 1227 44.83 12.56 -56.25
C LEU A 1227 43.55 11.96 -56.83
N TYR A 1228 42.40 12.14 -56.17
CA TYR A 1228 41.09 11.79 -56.75
C TYR A 1228 40.74 12.63 -57.99
N LYS A 1229 41.11 13.92 -58.02
CA LYS A 1229 40.91 14.77 -59.20
C LYS A 1229 41.77 14.35 -60.39
N GLU A 1230 42.93 13.74 -60.14
CA GLU A 1230 43.80 13.13 -61.16
C GLU A 1230 43.27 11.78 -61.68
N GLY A 1231 42.07 11.34 -61.25
CA GLY A 1231 41.45 10.09 -61.71
C GLY A 1231 42.04 8.82 -61.09
N LYS A 1232 42.82 8.92 -60.01
CA LYS A 1232 43.41 7.75 -59.33
C LYS A 1232 42.39 7.08 -58.42
N ASP A 1233 42.30 5.75 -58.52
CA ASP A 1233 41.43 4.93 -57.69
C ASP A 1233 41.96 4.75 -56.26
N GLU A 1234 41.07 4.37 -55.33
CA GLU A 1234 41.38 4.19 -53.90
C GLU A 1234 42.59 3.30 -53.63
N LYS A 1235 42.75 2.21 -54.40
CA LYS A 1235 43.90 1.29 -54.28
C LYS A 1235 45.21 1.95 -54.70
N ILE A 1236 45.16 2.78 -55.74
CA ILE A 1236 46.33 3.51 -56.27
C ILE A 1236 46.75 4.61 -55.29
N ILE A 1237 45.77 5.32 -54.71
CA ILE A 1237 46.04 6.33 -53.68
C ILE A 1237 46.63 5.69 -52.42
N PHE A 1238 46.12 4.52 -52.00
CA PHE A 1238 46.68 3.79 -50.87
C PHE A 1238 48.12 3.31 -51.14
N GLN A 1239 48.41 2.79 -52.33
CA GLN A 1239 49.78 2.43 -52.74
C GLN A 1239 50.71 3.65 -52.79
N TYR A 1240 50.23 4.79 -53.29
CA TYR A 1240 50.99 6.05 -53.32
C TYR A 1240 51.43 6.49 -51.92
N PHE A 1241 50.52 6.45 -50.93
CA PHE A 1241 50.86 6.79 -49.54
C PHE A 1241 51.61 5.68 -48.79
N LYS A 1242 51.61 4.45 -49.30
CA LYS A 1242 52.47 3.37 -48.78
C LYS A 1242 53.93 3.54 -49.23
N GLN A 1243 54.15 4.02 -50.45
CA GLN A 1243 55.48 4.32 -51.00
C GLN A 1243 56.01 5.69 -50.55
N ASN A 1244 55.12 6.67 -50.36
CA ASN A 1244 55.44 8.01 -49.87
C ASN A 1244 54.57 8.33 -48.64
N PRO A 1245 54.98 7.88 -47.43
CA PRO A 1245 54.20 8.10 -46.21
C PRO A 1245 53.97 9.59 -45.96
N TYR A 1246 52.73 9.96 -45.64
CA TYR A 1246 52.45 11.33 -45.22
C TYR A 1246 53.05 11.57 -43.84
N MET A 1247 54.05 12.45 -43.77
CA MET A 1247 54.76 12.76 -42.54
C MET A 1247 54.04 13.89 -41.80
N LYS A 1248 53.72 13.67 -40.52
CA LYS A 1248 53.19 14.70 -39.61
C LYS A 1248 54.09 14.75 -38.39
N ASN A 1249 54.67 15.92 -38.11
CA ASN A 1249 55.67 16.11 -37.04
C ASN A 1249 56.86 15.13 -37.13
N GLY A 1250 57.34 14.84 -38.35
CA GLY A 1250 58.51 13.98 -38.58
C GLY A 1250 58.28 12.47 -38.44
N LYS A 1251 57.03 12.01 -38.21
CA LYS A 1251 56.68 10.58 -38.16
C LYS A 1251 55.64 10.21 -39.24
N PRO A 1252 55.71 8.99 -39.80
CA PRO A 1252 54.71 8.49 -40.75
C PRO A 1252 53.37 8.28 -40.04
N VAL A 1253 52.28 8.77 -40.64
CA VAL A 1253 50.93 8.66 -40.06
C VAL A 1253 50.30 7.30 -40.41
N GLU A 1254 50.26 6.37 -39.46
CA GLU A 1254 49.66 5.04 -39.64
C GLU A 1254 48.14 5.00 -39.34
N ARG A 1255 47.66 5.97 -38.55
CA ARG A 1255 46.25 6.11 -38.13
C ARG A 1255 45.74 7.53 -38.36
N LEU A 1256 44.49 7.64 -38.81
CA LEU A 1256 43.83 8.89 -39.18
C LEU A 1256 42.72 9.23 -38.19
N VAL A 1257 42.61 10.52 -37.83
CA VAL A 1257 41.51 11.05 -37.02
C VAL A 1257 40.40 11.57 -37.94
N ILE A 1258 39.20 11.03 -37.78
CA ILE A 1258 37.97 11.39 -38.51
C ILE A 1258 36.96 12.01 -37.56
#